data_AF-A6DFA9-F1
#
_entry.id   AF-A6DFA9-F1
#
_cell.length_a   1.000
_cell.length_b   1.000
_cell.length_c   1.000
_cell.angle_alpha   90.00
_cell.angle_beta   90.00
_cell.angle_gamma   90.00
#
_symmetry.space_group_name_H-M   'P 1'
#
loop_
_entity.id
_entity.type
_entity.pdbx_description
1 polymer ?
#
loop_
_entity_poly.entity_id
_entity_poly.type
_entity_poly.pdbx_seq_one_letter_code
_entity_poly.pdbx_strand_id
1 'polypeptide(L)'
;MGEQKSDKEVLDSLVYLLTTGKVSKEKLIPAFKSLSEEVLDLEDVLATLKETPGSAFQEICQQLEDNRLEDAKKFYELNQISSVDKAYFAKQFKGLPLEIAKNNQEHGIYSELDDACVLLKDYFSLLKKQHEVPILFAHVENKSLNRINFFTENKHFLSALNIENLVAYSWHQASDDLRVELRQLKQESQESYVKSFDDALSALNAKEDTFTCSSPKVFLDALTVYLGEGGELFDGLLDIIFQWPSSDVLSVLKVLWQKAEDKSKFSLLLTMKFGDLASYRLKDWAVLSDKFEGEYLSFVERVNYLSKKHPIRLLYMWCMDHGEADDKLLDLLKESCLEEAEKNNFQELIERYRAELLIPQKEQNSLLGIEGEVSIEEEQSIESEAAGKIAEVAKSNEAGQPAEKVSKDKIILKDYLAQRDEKAGIAQPSNEEREKLSHEKAQVTSKREVFEKDPLKAAPKEVEKKSSVWQEHMKPFINENWFMIAGLMLFIAGSLILSYFTWDKHWLFRYSLMPSLLASFTIGLAYLGKWIESKGKEFTSSATILRGAAIQLLPINFMAVALMSADTAVSYKHFLIPVMAALYLSLTWLGLKRWCMAVSPQLNPLLPRTLLVINSLVMLAPITQIIGLESKHTLLMILGTGFYLGFALLSYSFHSFSLRVQQMKSQVDRRVIWFFTLMIAASFVQVFLWVHSHLRSISEFYTYPEIYTYAPLLVVAGGLILMLERRSGELITRLKSEQEDESFVGYALIVVALVMSFPNSTSRIICLFIASYVWFLQSLHRQRHVHYYITISLLSIAFFSIGGLEGFNQVYLPSLGVLTSYS
;
A
#
# COMPACT_ATOMS: atom_id res chain seq x y z
N MET A 1 -43.71 -26.56 -54.35
CA MET A 1 -42.27 -26.79 -54.12
C MET A 1 -41.62 -25.43 -53.91
N GLY A 2 -41.48 -25.01 -52.66
CA GLY A 2 -40.64 -23.86 -52.30
C GLY A 2 -39.33 -24.42 -51.78
N GLU A 3 -38.21 -24.01 -52.37
CA GLU A 3 -36.86 -24.39 -51.93
C GLU A 3 -36.68 -23.98 -50.46
N GLN A 4 -36.51 -24.98 -49.59
CA GLN A 4 -35.93 -24.76 -48.26
C GLN A 4 -34.50 -24.25 -48.50
N LYS A 5 -34.29 -22.95 -48.29
CA LYS A 5 -32.94 -22.40 -48.17
C LYS A 5 -32.21 -23.17 -47.07
N SER A 6 -30.98 -23.59 -47.33
CA SER A 6 -30.18 -24.33 -46.35
C SER A 6 -29.97 -23.46 -45.11
N ASP A 7 -29.99 -24.07 -43.93
CA ASP A 7 -29.79 -23.37 -42.64
C ASP A 7 -28.50 -22.54 -42.65
N LYS A 8 -27.50 -22.96 -43.44
CA LYS A 8 -26.25 -22.24 -43.68
C LYS A 8 -26.46 -20.89 -44.38
N GLU A 9 -27.31 -20.80 -45.40
CA GLU A 9 -27.61 -19.52 -46.07
C GLU A 9 -28.36 -18.55 -45.16
N VAL A 10 -29.21 -19.10 -44.28
CA VAL A 10 -29.93 -18.32 -43.27
C VAL A 10 -28.94 -17.81 -42.23
N LEU A 11 -28.01 -18.65 -41.78
CA LEU A 11 -26.95 -18.28 -40.85
C LEU A 11 -26.04 -17.19 -41.42
N ASP A 12 -25.56 -17.36 -42.66
CA ASP A 12 -24.69 -16.40 -43.34
C ASP A 12 -25.39 -15.05 -43.54
N SER A 13 -26.69 -15.08 -43.85
CA SER A 13 -27.51 -13.85 -43.97
C SER A 13 -27.71 -13.15 -42.62
N LEU A 14 -27.88 -13.91 -41.53
CA LEU A 14 -28.03 -13.34 -40.19
C LEU A 14 -26.70 -12.76 -39.68
N VAL A 15 -25.58 -13.43 -39.93
CA VAL A 15 -24.23 -12.92 -39.64
C VAL A 15 -23.94 -11.65 -40.45
N TYR A 16 -24.32 -11.61 -41.73
CA TYR A 16 -24.20 -10.40 -42.56
C TYR A 16 -25.04 -9.23 -42.02
N LEU A 17 -26.26 -9.49 -41.56
CA LEU A 17 -27.13 -8.45 -40.98
C LEU A 17 -26.62 -7.92 -39.63
N LEU A 18 -25.93 -8.78 -38.86
CA LEU A 18 -25.33 -8.43 -37.57
C LEU A 18 -24.06 -7.59 -37.76
N THR A 19 -23.19 -7.98 -38.71
CA THR A 19 -21.96 -7.25 -39.05
C THR A 19 -22.23 -5.90 -39.71
N THR A 20 -23.35 -5.75 -40.44
CA THR A 20 -23.75 -4.47 -41.04
C THR A 20 -24.56 -3.56 -40.11
N GLY A 21 -24.80 -3.96 -38.85
CA GLY A 21 -25.54 -3.17 -37.86
C GLY A 21 -27.01 -2.92 -38.20
N LYS A 22 -27.56 -3.64 -39.19
CA LYS A 22 -28.94 -3.46 -39.67
C LYS A 22 -29.99 -4.04 -38.73
N VAL A 23 -29.58 -4.88 -37.78
CA VAL A 23 -30.45 -5.49 -36.77
C VAL A 23 -29.75 -5.45 -35.41
N SER A 24 -30.47 -5.08 -34.35
CA SER A 24 -29.88 -5.00 -32.99
C SER A 24 -29.57 -6.40 -32.44
N LYS A 25 -28.47 -6.52 -31.68
CA LYS A 25 -28.05 -7.76 -31.02
C LYS A 25 -29.19 -8.41 -30.22
N GLU A 26 -30.03 -7.60 -29.56
CA GLU A 26 -31.15 -8.09 -28.74
C GLU A 26 -32.20 -8.88 -29.53
N LYS A 27 -32.35 -8.60 -30.83
CA LYS A 27 -33.34 -9.26 -31.70
C LYS A 27 -32.80 -10.51 -32.39
N LEU A 28 -31.48 -10.60 -32.55
CA LEU A 28 -30.81 -11.70 -33.26
C LEU A 28 -30.48 -12.89 -32.34
N ILE A 29 -30.14 -12.63 -31.08
CA ILE A 29 -29.79 -13.68 -30.10
C ILE A 29 -30.89 -14.75 -29.95
N PRO A 30 -32.19 -14.40 -29.86
CA PRO A 30 -33.26 -15.40 -29.79
C PRO A 30 -33.39 -16.23 -31.08
N ALA A 31 -33.14 -15.62 -32.24
CA ALA A 31 -33.23 -16.28 -33.54
C ALA A 31 -32.07 -17.27 -33.77
N PHE A 32 -30.86 -16.92 -33.33
CA PHE A 32 -29.73 -17.86 -33.30
C PHE A 32 -30.00 -19.05 -32.35
N LYS A 33 -30.52 -18.77 -31.15
CA LYS A 33 -30.89 -19.82 -30.19
C LYS A 33 -31.97 -20.77 -30.71
N SER A 34 -32.88 -20.30 -31.56
CA SER A 34 -33.91 -21.15 -32.18
C SER A 34 -33.39 -21.96 -33.38
N LEU A 35 -32.25 -21.58 -33.95
CA LEU A 35 -31.64 -22.27 -35.10
C LEU A 35 -30.56 -23.28 -34.69
N SER A 36 -29.96 -23.14 -33.49
CA SER A 36 -29.02 -24.11 -32.93
C SER A 36 -29.68 -24.90 -31.78
N GLU A 37 -30.34 -26.03 -32.09
CA GLU A 37 -30.77 -26.97 -31.04
C GLU A 37 -29.58 -27.66 -30.34
N GLU A 38 -28.41 -27.67 -30.98
CA GLU A 38 -27.14 -28.11 -30.37
C GLU A 38 -26.37 -26.91 -29.80
N VAL A 39 -25.98 -27.01 -28.53
CA VAL A 39 -25.07 -26.07 -27.87
C VAL A 39 -23.72 -26.20 -28.56
N LEU A 40 -23.44 -25.32 -29.53
CA LEU A 40 -22.14 -25.26 -30.20
C LEU A 40 -21.05 -25.02 -29.16
N ASP A 41 -20.10 -25.95 -29.09
CA ASP A 41 -18.92 -25.86 -28.24
C ASP A 41 -18.02 -24.72 -28.72
N LEU A 42 -17.55 -23.88 -27.80
CA LEU A 42 -16.76 -22.71 -28.13
C LEU A 42 -15.42 -23.08 -28.80
N GLU A 43 -14.88 -24.25 -28.44
CA GLU A 43 -13.64 -24.79 -29.01
C GLU A 43 -13.82 -25.22 -30.46
N ASP A 44 -14.91 -25.93 -30.76
CA ASP A 44 -15.26 -26.36 -32.12
C ASP A 44 -15.55 -25.16 -33.04
N VAL A 45 -16.17 -24.10 -32.50
CA VAL A 45 -16.39 -22.84 -33.20
C VAL A 45 -15.05 -22.14 -33.52
N LEU A 46 -14.11 -22.10 -32.58
CA LEU A 46 -12.79 -21.50 -32.79
C LEU A 46 -11.96 -22.28 -33.82
N ALA A 47 -11.98 -23.61 -33.79
CA ALA A 47 -11.31 -24.45 -34.78
C ALA A 47 -11.83 -24.16 -36.19
N THR A 48 -13.15 -24.13 -36.35
CA THR A 48 -13.81 -23.84 -37.64
C THR A 48 -13.48 -22.44 -38.16
N LEU A 49 -13.47 -21.43 -37.27
CA LEU A 49 -13.17 -20.06 -37.65
C LEU A 49 -11.69 -19.85 -38.01
N LYS A 50 -10.75 -20.59 -37.39
CA LYS A 50 -9.31 -20.53 -37.72
C LYS A 50 -8.99 -21.12 -39.10
N GLU A 51 -9.73 -22.13 -39.53
CA GLU A 51 -9.58 -22.73 -40.86
C GLU A 51 -10.22 -21.89 -41.98
N THR A 52 -11.06 -20.91 -41.63
CA THR A 52 -11.79 -20.09 -42.59
C THR A 52 -10.98 -18.84 -42.98
N PRO A 53 -10.62 -18.64 -44.27
CA PRO A 53 -9.84 -17.48 -44.70
C PRO A 53 -10.66 -16.18 -44.68
N GLY A 54 -10.14 -15.14 -44.03
CA GLY A 54 -10.70 -13.78 -44.07
C GLY A 54 -10.38 -12.95 -42.81
N SER A 55 -10.09 -11.67 -42.97
CA SER A 55 -9.68 -10.79 -41.85
C SER A 55 -10.77 -10.63 -40.78
N ALA A 56 -12.05 -10.63 -41.18
CA ALA A 56 -13.18 -10.53 -40.25
C ALA A 56 -13.31 -11.78 -39.36
N PHE A 57 -13.03 -12.98 -39.90
CA PHE A 57 -13.04 -14.21 -39.11
C PHE A 57 -11.86 -14.26 -38.13
N GLN A 58 -10.69 -13.74 -38.54
CA GLN A 58 -9.53 -13.58 -37.65
C GLN A 58 -9.83 -12.60 -36.50
N GLU A 59 -10.52 -11.49 -36.75
CA GLU A 59 -10.93 -10.54 -35.70
C GLU A 59 -11.92 -11.18 -34.72
N ILE A 60 -12.89 -11.97 -35.21
CA ILE A 60 -13.84 -12.70 -34.36
C ILE A 60 -13.13 -13.77 -33.54
N CYS A 61 -12.21 -14.53 -34.14
CA CYS A 61 -11.36 -15.50 -33.42
C CYS A 61 -10.61 -14.82 -32.27
N GLN A 62 -9.95 -13.70 -32.54
CA GLN A 62 -9.20 -12.96 -31.52
C GLN A 62 -10.13 -12.49 -30.39
N GLN A 63 -11.31 -11.96 -30.72
CA GLN A 63 -12.27 -11.51 -29.73
C GLN A 63 -12.79 -12.65 -28.84
N LEU A 64 -13.00 -13.84 -29.41
CA LEU A 64 -13.41 -15.02 -28.65
C LEU A 64 -12.28 -15.56 -27.75
N GLU A 65 -11.03 -15.54 -28.22
CA GLU A 65 -9.86 -15.90 -27.41
C GLU A 65 -9.67 -14.92 -26.24
N ASP A 66 -9.83 -13.62 -26.47
CA ASP A 66 -9.77 -12.59 -25.43
C ASP A 66 -10.86 -12.79 -24.36
N ASN A 67 -12.08 -13.16 -24.76
CA ASN A 67 -13.16 -13.47 -23.83
C ASN A 67 -12.85 -14.72 -22.97
N ARG A 68 -12.23 -15.76 -23.54
CA ARG A 68 -11.82 -16.95 -22.78
C ARG A 68 -10.75 -16.61 -21.73
N LEU A 69 -9.82 -15.71 -22.06
CA LEU A 69 -8.84 -15.21 -21.10
C LEU A 69 -9.51 -14.40 -19.97
N GLU A 70 -10.52 -13.59 -20.28
CA GLU A 70 -11.29 -12.87 -19.26
C GLU A 70 -12.03 -13.82 -18.32
N ASP A 71 -12.62 -14.89 -18.85
CA ASP A 71 -13.28 -15.91 -18.04
C ASP A 71 -12.25 -16.73 -17.21
N ALA A 72 -11.04 -16.94 -17.72
CA ALA A 72 -9.97 -17.61 -16.98
C ALA A 72 -9.50 -16.75 -15.80
N LYS A 73 -9.48 -15.42 -15.98
CA LYS A 73 -9.23 -14.46 -14.91
C LYS A 73 -10.34 -14.49 -13.85
N LYS A 74 -11.61 -14.52 -14.26
CA LYS A 74 -12.73 -14.67 -13.32
C LYS A 74 -12.65 -15.98 -12.54
N PHE A 75 -12.25 -17.06 -13.20
CA PHE A 75 -12.00 -18.34 -12.53
C PHE A 75 -10.92 -18.19 -11.46
N TYR A 76 -9.77 -17.58 -11.78
CA TYR A 76 -8.70 -17.33 -10.82
C TYR A 76 -9.20 -16.54 -9.60
N GLU A 77 -9.88 -15.40 -9.82
CA GLU A 77 -10.41 -14.54 -8.75
C GLU A 77 -11.38 -15.31 -7.83
N LEU A 78 -12.27 -16.12 -8.39
CA LEU A 78 -13.22 -16.94 -7.63
C LEU A 78 -12.52 -18.11 -6.91
N ASN A 79 -11.48 -18.69 -7.51
CA ASN A 79 -10.72 -19.79 -6.92
C ASN A 79 -9.98 -19.35 -5.65
N GLN A 80 -9.50 -18.11 -5.60
CA GLN A 80 -8.88 -17.55 -4.39
C GLN A 80 -9.87 -17.49 -3.22
N ILE A 81 -11.13 -17.10 -3.47
CA ILE A 81 -12.15 -16.83 -2.44
C ILE A 81 -12.92 -18.12 -2.04
N SER A 82 -12.64 -19.27 -2.65
CA SER A 82 -13.24 -20.59 -2.35
C SER A 82 -14.68 -20.79 -2.84
N SER A 83 -15.12 -20.07 -3.88
CA SER A 83 -16.53 -20.10 -4.35
C SER A 83 -16.63 -20.27 -5.87
N VAL A 84 -15.99 -21.30 -6.43
CA VAL A 84 -16.02 -21.56 -7.88
C VAL A 84 -17.17 -22.50 -8.23
N ASP A 85 -18.10 -22.03 -9.06
CA ASP A 85 -19.06 -22.91 -9.74
C ASP A 85 -18.34 -23.69 -10.86
N LYS A 86 -17.84 -24.88 -10.52
CA LYS A 86 -17.12 -25.76 -11.45
C LYS A 86 -17.97 -26.12 -12.68
N ALA A 87 -19.30 -26.15 -12.58
CA ALA A 87 -20.17 -26.54 -13.69
C ALA A 87 -20.27 -25.44 -14.77
N TYR A 88 -20.19 -24.17 -14.38
CA TYR A 88 -20.11 -23.05 -15.32
C TYR A 88 -18.81 -23.11 -16.14
N PHE A 89 -17.68 -23.25 -15.45
CA PHE A 89 -16.36 -23.22 -16.09
C PHE A 89 -16.02 -24.50 -16.86
N ALA A 90 -16.55 -25.66 -16.48
CA ALA A 90 -16.38 -26.92 -17.22
C ALA A 90 -16.90 -26.84 -18.66
N LYS A 91 -17.89 -25.99 -18.91
CA LYS A 91 -18.43 -25.76 -20.25
C LYS A 91 -17.57 -24.80 -21.08
N GLN A 92 -16.88 -23.84 -20.46
CA GLN A 92 -16.06 -22.84 -21.14
C GLN A 92 -14.62 -23.30 -21.39
N PHE A 93 -14.14 -24.21 -20.55
CA PHE A 93 -12.76 -24.73 -20.53
C PHE A 93 -12.71 -26.24 -20.72
N LYS A 94 -13.56 -26.79 -21.59
CA LYS A 94 -13.55 -28.22 -21.91
C LYS A 94 -12.12 -28.67 -22.24
N GLY A 95 -11.70 -29.80 -21.69
CA GLY A 95 -10.35 -30.34 -21.86
C GLY A 95 -9.25 -29.65 -21.01
N LEU A 96 -9.59 -28.69 -20.15
CA LEU A 96 -8.68 -28.10 -19.17
C LEU A 96 -8.99 -28.56 -17.74
N PRO A 97 -7.96 -28.77 -16.91
CA PRO A 97 -8.14 -29.12 -15.50
C PRO A 97 -8.74 -27.93 -14.74
N LEU A 98 -9.85 -28.16 -14.04
CA LEU A 98 -10.45 -27.19 -13.11
C LEU A 98 -9.94 -27.36 -11.67
N GLU A 99 -9.13 -28.38 -11.41
CA GLU A 99 -8.49 -28.65 -10.12
C GLU A 99 -7.15 -27.93 -10.01
N ILE A 100 -7.14 -26.64 -10.34
CA ILE A 100 -5.93 -25.82 -10.25
C ILE A 100 -5.74 -25.41 -8.79
N ALA A 101 -4.57 -25.71 -8.24
CA ALA A 101 -4.22 -25.31 -6.88
C ALA A 101 -4.27 -23.79 -6.74
N LYS A 102 -4.74 -23.33 -5.59
CA LYS A 102 -4.69 -21.91 -5.25
C LYS A 102 -3.23 -21.47 -5.23
N ASN A 103 -2.94 -20.36 -5.90
CA ASN A 103 -1.67 -19.70 -5.74
C ASN A 103 -1.64 -19.11 -4.33
N ASN A 104 -1.00 -19.81 -3.39
CA ASN A 104 -0.81 -19.31 -2.05
C ASN A 104 0.17 -18.16 -2.17
N GLN A 105 -0.33 -16.92 -2.04
CA GLN A 105 0.52 -15.74 -2.08
C GLN A 105 1.61 -15.92 -1.00
N GLU A 106 2.84 -16.19 -1.42
CA GLU A 106 3.99 -16.40 -0.53
C GLU A 106 4.38 -15.14 0.24
N HIS A 107 3.67 -14.05 -0.03
CA HIS A 107 3.79 -12.73 0.59
C HIS A 107 3.20 -12.77 2.00
N GLY A 108 4.02 -13.20 2.96
CA GLY A 108 3.67 -13.23 4.38
C GLY A 108 4.27 -14.42 5.11
N ILE A 109 4.55 -15.52 4.40
CA ILE A 109 5.08 -16.76 4.98
C ILE A 109 6.39 -16.48 5.72
N TYR A 110 7.29 -15.69 5.14
CA TYR A 110 8.56 -15.36 5.79
C TYR A 110 8.36 -14.69 7.15
N SER A 111 7.49 -13.68 7.23
CA SER A 111 7.21 -12.99 8.49
C SER A 111 6.53 -13.92 9.47
N GLU A 112 5.60 -14.76 9.02
CA GLU A 112 4.91 -15.72 9.89
C GLU A 112 5.83 -16.83 10.41
N LEU A 113 6.80 -17.27 9.61
CA LEU A 113 7.79 -18.29 9.98
C LEU A 113 8.83 -17.71 10.95
N ASP A 114 9.29 -16.47 10.73
CA ASP A 114 10.17 -15.76 11.67
C ASP A 114 9.42 -15.52 13.00
N ASP A 115 8.17 -15.07 12.93
CA ASP A 115 7.30 -14.89 14.11
C ASP A 115 7.12 -16.22 14.87
N ALA A 116 6.91 -17.34 14.16
CA ALA A 116 6.81 -18.66 14.80
C ALA A 116 8.12 -19.06 15.49
N CYS A 117 9.27 -18.81 14.86
CA CYS A 117 10.58 -19.07 15.47
C CYS A 117 10.80 -18.21 16.72
N VAL A 118 10.32 -16.96 16.72
CA VAL A 118 10.39 -16.05 17.86
C VAL A 118 9.45 -16.53 18.98
N LEU A 119 8.22 -16.91 18.66
CA LEU A 119 7.25 -17.47 19.60
C LEU A 119 7.76 -18.76 20.26
N LEU A 120 8.36 -19.67 19.49
CA LEU A 120 9.00 -20.89 20.00
C LEU A 120 10.15 -20.57 20.96
N LYS A 121 10.97 -19.57 20.63
CA LYS A 121 12.05 -19.12 21.52
C LYS A 121 11.48 -18.61 22.86
N ASP A 122 10.44 -17.79 22.81
CA ASP A 122 9.80 -17.24 24.00
C ASP A 122 9.16 -18.36 24.83
N TYR A 123 8.46 -19.30 24.18
CA TYR A 123 7.89 -20.48 24.82
C TYR A 123 8.95 -21.28 25.60
N PHE A 124 10.06 -21.64 24.95
CA PHE A 124 11.15 -22.37 25.61
C PHE A 124 11.82 -21.56 26.73
N SER A 125 11.90 -20.23 26.60
CA SER A 125 12.45 -19.35 27.63
C SER A 125 11.58 -19.35 28.88
N LEU A 126 10.26 -19.37 28.70
CA LEU A 126 9.28 -19.34 29.79
C LEU A 126 9.02 -20.73 30.38
N LEU A 127 9.28 -21.82 29.64
CA LEU A 127 9.02 -23.19 30.10
C LEU A 127 9.68 -23.51 31.45
N LYS A 128 10.92 -23.04 31.68
CA LYS A 128 11.62 -23.22 32.97
C LYS A 128 11.04 -22.37 34.11
N LYS A 129 10.34 -21.29 33.78
CA LYS A 129 9.72 -20.34 34.73
C LYS A 129 8.19 -20.42 34.75
N GLN A 130 7.59 -21.47 34.18
CA GLN A 130 6.13 -21.59 34.03
C GLN A 130 5.34 -21.40 35.34
N HIS A 131 5.93 -21.75 36.49
CA HIS A 131 5.32 -21.58 37.80
C HIS A 131 5.48 -20.15 38.36
N GLU A 132 6.49 -19.41 37.92
CA GLU A 132 6.78 -18.03 38.34
C GLU A 132 6.01 -17.01 37.50
N VAL A 133 5.69 -17.35 36.25
CA VAL A 133 4.98 -16.49 35.28
C VAL A 133 3.82 -17.20 34.56
N PRO A 134 2.84 -17.73 35.32
CA PRO A 134 1.77 -18.55 34.76
C PRO A 134 0.89 -17.82 33.73
N ILE A 135 0.62 -16.53 33.91
CA ILE A 135 -0.26 -15.76 33.02
C ILE A 135 0.44 -15.50 31.68
N LEU A 136 1.68 -15.04 31.73
CA LEU A 136 2.47 -14.84 30.52
C LEU A 136 2.76 -16.16 29.79
N PHE A 137 3.09 -17.23 30.51
CA PHE A 137 3.34 -18.54 29.93
C PHE A 137 2.12 -19.07 29.17
N ALA A 138 0.93 -19.06 29.78
CA ALA A 138 -0.29 -19.53 29.13
C ALA A 138 -0.63 -18.75 27.85
N HIS A 139 -0.37 -17.43 27.83
CA HIS A 139 -0.59 -16.61 26.65
C HIS A 139 0.38 -16.98 25.50
N VAL A 140 1.67 -17.11 25.81
CA VAL A 140 2.70 -17.47 24.82
C VAL A 140 2.51 -18.91 24.33
N GLU A 141 2.18 -19.84 25.22
CA GLU A 141 1.86 -21.24 24.88
C GLU A 141 0.72 -21.30 23.87
N ASN A 142 -0.42 -20.65 24.15
CA ASN A 142 -1.56 -20.63 23.23
C ASN A 142 -1.20 -20.03 21.86
N LYS A 143 -0.47 -18.92 21.83
CA LYS A 143 0.01 -18.32 20.57
C LYS A 143 0.95 -19.25 19.81
N SER A 144 1.90 -19.89 20.49
CA SER A 144 2.84 -20.82 19.86
C SER A 144 2.12 -22.04 19.29
N LEU A 145 1.18 -22.64 20.02
CA LEU A 145 0.38 -23.79 19.57
C LEU A 145 -0.47 -23.43 18.36
N ASN A 146 -1.18 -22.30 18.38
CA ASN A 146 -1.97 -21.86 17.23
C ASN A 146 -1.10 -21.63 16.00
N ARG A 147 0.09 -21.05 16.17
CA ARG A 147 0.99 -20.79 15.05
C ARG A 147 1.65 -22.05 14.52
N ILE A 148 2.06 -22.98 15.38
CA ILE A 148 2.58 -24.30 14.97
C ILE A 148 1.48 -25.08 14.24
N ASN A 149 0.26 -25.12 14.78
CA ASN A 149 -0.87 -25.79 14.17
C ASN A 149 -1.17 -25.25 12.76
N PHE A 150 -1.11 -23.93 12.58
CA PHE A 150 -1.25 -23.30 11.26
C PHE A 150 -0.23 -23.84 10.25
N PHE A 151 1.04 -24.03 10.64
CA PHE A 151 2.05 -24.59 9.75
C PHE A 151 1.86 -26.09 9.50
N THR A 152 1.44 -26.86 10.51
CA THR A 152 1.14 -28.30 10.33
C THR A 152 -0.10 -28.56 9.47
N GLU A 153 -1.10 -27.67 9.53
CA GLU A 153 -2.27 -27.73 8.65
C GLU A 153 -1.93 -27.32 7.20
N ASN A 154 -0.86 -26.54 7.02
CA ASN A 154 -0.38 -26.06 5.73
C ASN A 154 1.00 -26.66 5.38
N LYS A 155 1.07 -28.00 5.34
CA LYS A 155 2.29 -28.81 5.11
C LYS A 155 3.22 -28.33 3.97
N HIS A 156 2.65 -27.71 2.95
CA HIS A 156 3.39 -27.19 1.80
C HIS A 156 4.34 -26.01 2.15
N PHE A 157 4.15 -25.33 3.27
CA PHE A 157 5.04 -24.24 3.69
C PHE A 157 6.37 -24.76 4.26
N LEU A 158 6.35 -25.83 5.05
CA LEU A 158 7.56 -26.43 5.61
C LEU A 158 8.31 -27.26 4.56
N SER A 159 7.64 -27.74 3.51
CA SER A 159 8.32 -28.41 2.38
C SER A 159 9.23 -27.49 1.56
N ALA A 160 9.07 -26.17 1.67
CA ALA A 160 9.97 -25.19 1.04
C ALA A 160 11.34 -25.10 1.75
N LEU A 161 11.45 -25.62 2.97
CA LEU A 161 12.71 -25.66 3.70
C LEU A 161 13.60 -26.77 3.15
N ASN A 162 14.80 -26.41 2.69
CA ASN A 162 15.79 -27.40 2.32
C ASN A 162 16.37 -28.05 3.59
N ILE A 163 16.01 -29.31 3.83
CA ILE A 163 16.48 -30.08 4.99
C ILE A 163 18.01 -30.19 5.04
N GLU A 164 18.69 -30.30 3.89
CA GLU A 164 20.15 -30.34 3.87
C GLU A 164 20.77 -29.05 4.39
N ASN A 165 20.17 -27.90 4.05
CA ASN A 165 20.59 -26.60 4.55
C ASN A 165 20.30 -26.48 6.06
N LEU A 166 19.12 -26.91 6.52
CA LEU A 166 18.76 -26.90 7.93
C LEU A 166 19.68 -27.78 8.76
N VAL A 167 19.97 -29.00 8.31
CA VAL A 167 20.92 -29.90 8.96
C VAL A 167 22.33 -29.30 8.96
N ALA A 168 22.78 -28.73 7.84
CA ALA A 168 24.10 -28.11 7.75
C ALA A 168 24.26 -26.90 8.68
N TYR A 169 23.25 -26.03 8.78
CA TYR A 169 23.27 -24.89 9.70
C TYR A 169 23.13 -25.32 11.16
N SER A 170 22.29 -26.33 11.43
CA SER A 170 22.13 -26.90 12.78
C SER A 170 23.40 -27.61 13.26
N TRP A 171 24.18 -28.17 12.34
CA TRP A 171 25.43 -28.89 12.63
C TRP A 171 26.41 -28.09 13.51
N HIS A 172 26.53 -26.79 13.24
CA HIS A 172 27.44 -25.91 13.95
C HIS A 172 26.98 -25.55 15.36
N GLN A 173 25.68 -25.66 15.63
CA GLN A 173 25.06 -25.32 16.91
C GLN A 173 24.68 -26.56 17.74
N ALA A 174 24.69 -27.74 17.12
CA ALA A 174 24.34 -29.00 17.74
C ALA A 174 25.42 -29.52 18.72
N SER A 175 24.95 -30.17 19.79
CA SER A 175 25.75 -31.03 20.66
C SER A 175 26.30 -32.23 19.90
N ASP A 176 27.29 -32.93 20.46
CA ASP A 176 27.87 -34.11 19.80
C ASP A 176 26.84 -35.23 19.62
N ASP A 177 25.90 -35.39 20.56
CA ASP A 177 24.80 -36.37 20.46
C ASP A 177 23.80 -35.97 19.37
N LEU A 178 23.40 -34.69 19.30
CA LEU A 178 22.52 -34.20 18.24
C LEU A 178 23.18 -34.32 16.85
N ARG A 179 24.50 -34.14 16.75
CA ARG A 179 25.23 -34.35 15.48
C ARG A 179 25.16 -35.78 14.97
N VAL A 180 25.09 -36.79 15.84
CA VAL A 180 24.95 -38.19 15.41
C VAL A 180 23.59 -38.38 14.74
N GLU A 181 22.51 -37.94 15.39
CA GLU A 181 21.15 -38.03 14.85
C GLU A 181 20.99 -37.19 13.57
N LEU A 182 21.61 -36.01 13.50
CA LEU A 182 21.59 -35.19 12.29
C LEU A 182 22.28 -35.87 11.09
N ARG A 183 23.30 -36.71 11.30
CA ARG A 183 23.90 -37.50 10.20
C ARG A 183 22.93 -38.55 9.71
N GLN A 184 22.28 -39.25 10.63
CA GLN A 184 21.32 -40.28 10.30
C GLN A 184 20.13 -39.68 9.54
N LEU A 185 19.55 -38.58 10.03
CA LEU A 185 18.49 -37.86 9.34
C LEU A 185 18.92 -37.38 7.94
N LYS A 186 20.15 -36.88 7.80
CA LYS A 186 20.69 -36.50 6.49
C LYS A 186 20.77 -37.71 5.55
N GLN A 187 21.29 -38.83 6.02
CA GLN A 187 21.42 -40.04 5.21
C GLN A 187 20.05 -40.59 4.80
N GLU A 188 19.11 -40.70 5.73
CA GLU A 188 17.73 -41.15 5.48
C GLU A 188 17.01 -40.22 4.48
N SER A 189 17.19 -38.90 4.63
CA SER A 189 16.62 -37.92 3.69
C SER A 189 17.20 -38.06 2.28
N GLN A 190 18.50 -38.36 2.15
CA GLN A 190 19.16 -38.55 0.86
C GLN A 190 18.74 -39.87 0.20
N GLU A 191 18.64 -40.95 0.97
CA GLU A 191 18.16 -42.25 0.48
C GLU A 191 16.70 -42.17 0.02
N SER A 192 15.84 -41.52 0.81
CA SER A 192 14.44 -41.26 0.44
C SER A 192 14.34 -40.39 -0.81
N TYR A 193 15.17 -39.35 -0.93
CA TYR A 193 15.20 -38.47 -2.09
C TYR A 193 15.56 -39.24 -3.37
N VAL A 194 16.65 -40.01 -3.35
CA VAL A 194 17.10 -40.79 -4.52
C VAL A 194 16.02 -41.77 -4.96
N LYS A 195 15.41 -42.48 -4.01
CA LYS A 195 14.32 -43.41 -4.32
C LYS A 195 13.12 -42.70 -4.96
N SER A 196 12.63 -41.60 -4.36
CA SER A 196 11.52 -40.83 -4.92
C SER A 196 11.85 -40.20 -6.27
N PHE A 197 13.12 -39.85 -6.50
CA PHE A 197 13.61 -39.34 -7.79
C PHE A 197 13.56 -40.43 -8.87
N ASP A 198 14.06 -41.62 -8.56
CA ASP A 198 14.04 -42.76 -9.49
C ASP A 198 12.61 -43.20 -9.82
N ASP A 199 11.72 -43.21 -8.82
CA ASP A 199 10.29 -43.49 -8.98
C ASP A 199 9.62 -42.44 -9.89
N ALA A 200 9.90 -41.14 -9.66
CA ALA A 200 9.38 -40.05 -10.49
C ALA A 200 9.88 -40.11 -11.93
N LEU A 201 11.18 -40.37 -12.13
CA LEU A 201 11.78 -40.50 -13.45
C LEU A 201 11.21 -41.71 -14.19
N SER A 202 10.97 -42.82 -13.48
CA SER A 202 10.33 -44.01 -14.05
C SER A 202 8.89 -43.75 -14.48
N ALA A 203 8.11 -43.03 -13.66
CA ALA A 203 6.74 -42.65 -13.99
C ALA A 203 6.65 -41.70 -15.20
N LEU A 204 7.58 -40.73 -15.28
CA LEU A 204 7.70 -39.83 -16.43
C LEU A 204 8.06 -40.58 -17.73
N ASN A 205 8.99 -41.54 -17.64
CA ASN A 205 9.34 -42.40 -18.76
C ASN A 205 8.19 -43.31 -19.20
N ALA A 206 7.36 -43.78 -18.26
CA ALA A 206 6.18 -44.59 -18.53
C ALA A 206 4.95 -43.79 -19.00
N LYS A 207 5.00 -42.45 -18.95
CA LYS A 207 3.87 -41.54 -19.24
C LYS A 207 2.63 -41.87 -18.38
N GLU A 208 2.84 -42.09 -17.08
CA GLU A 208 1.74 -42.36 -16.15
C GLU A 208 1.04 -41.06 -15.71
N ASP A 209 -0.27 -41.00 -15.91
CA ASP A 209 -1.10 -39.82 -15.59
C ASP A 209 -1.49 -39.69 -14.11
N THR A 210 -1.06 -40.62 -13.23
CA THR A 210 -1.53 -40.70 -11.83
C THR A 210 -0.42 -40.67 -10.78
N PHE A 211 0.78 -40.24 -11.17
CA PHE A 211 1.90 -40.21 -10.23
C PHE A 211 1.75 -39.10 -9.18
N THR A 212 1.82 -39.49 -7.91
CA THR A 212 1.85 -38.59 -6.76
C THR A 212 3.26 -38.57 -6.19
N CYS A 213 4.02 -37.51 -6.49
CA CYS A 213 5.33 -37.33 -5.88
C CYS A 213 5.17 -36.70 -4.49
N SER A 214 5.91 -37.19 -3.51
CA SER A 214 5.93 -36.67 -2.15
C SER A 214 6.57 -35.28 -2.04
N SER A 215 7.42 -34.89 -2.99
CA SER A 215 8.15 -33.61 -2.97
C SER A 215 8.14 -32.91 -4.35
N PRO A 216 7.77 -31.61 -4.41
CA PRO A 216 7.78 -30.84 -5.65
C PRO A 216 9.15 -30.79 -6.30
N LYS A 217 10.18 -30.60 -5.49
CA LYS A 217 11.56 -30.50 -5.95
C LYS A 217 12.03 -31.79 -6.63
N VAL A 218 11.73 -32.95 -6.03
CA VAL A 218 12.10 -34.26 -6.58
C VAL A 218 11.48 -34.45 -7.97
N PHE A 219 10.19 -34.15 -8.11
CA PHE A 219 9.50 -34.26 -9.39
C PHE A 219 10.05 -33.30 -10.44
N LEU A 220 10.32 -32.04 -10.07
CA LEU A 220 10.87 -31.04 -11.00
C LEU A 220 12.29 -31.38 -11.44
N ASP A 221 13.13 -31.92 -10.55
CA ASP A 221 14.48 -32.37 -10.87
C ASP A 221 14.42 -33.59 -11.83
N ALA A 222 13.54 -34.57 -11.56
CA ALA A 222 13.33 -35.71 -12.44
C ALA A 222 12.79 -35.28 -13.82
N LEU A 223 11.85 -34.33 -13.84
CA LEU A 223 11.28 -33.76 -15.05
C LEU A 223 12.32 -32.98 -15.87
N THR A 224 13.22 -32.27 -15.20
CA THR A 224 14.33 -31.56 -15.86
C THR A 224 15.26 -32.55 -16.56
N VAL A 225 15.57 -33.68 -15.94
CA VAL A 225 16.36 -34.77 -16.55
C VAL A 225 15.59 -35.37 -17.73
N TYR A 226 14.33 -35.76 -17.54
CA TYR A 226 13.48 -36.31 -18.60
C TYR A 226 13.42 -35.40 -19.84
N LEU A 227 13.17 -34.10 -19.65
CA LEU A 227 13.11 -33.12 -20.74
C LEU A 227 14.47 -32.86 -21.38
N GLY A 228 15.57 -33.01 -20.62
CA GLY A 228 16.94 -32.91 -21.11
C GLY A 228 17.37 -34.10 -21.95
N GLU A 229 16.86 -35.30 -21.66
CA GLU A 229 17.09 -36.54 -22.42
C GLU A 229 16.22 -36.66 -23.68
N GLY A 230 15.38 -35.66 -23.96
CA GLY A 230 14.54 -35.63 -25.17
C GLY A 230 13.12 -36.15 -24.97
N GLY A 231 12.66 -36.28 -23.73
CA GLY A 231 11.27 -36.63 -23.42
C GLY A 231 10.24 -35.67 -24.04
N GLU A 232 9.11 -36.24 -24.46
CA GLU A 232 7.99 -35.51 -25.08
C GLU A 232 6.94 -35.10 -24.04
N LEU A 233 6.23 -34.00 -24.32
CA LEU A 233 5.10 -33.58 -23.51
C LEU A 233 3.89 -34.48 -23.78
N PHE A 234 3.22 -34.92 -22.72
CA PHE A 234 1.94 -35.63 -22.78
C PHE A 234 0.88 -34.84 -22.00
N ASP A 235 -0.40 -35.00 -22.37
CA ASP A 235 -1.48 -34.16 -21.86
C ASP A 235 -1.64 -34.20 -20.33
N GLY A 236 -1.43 -35.36 -19.70
CA GLY A 236 -1.52 -35.52 -18.24
C GLY A 236 -0.43 -34.77 -17.45
N LEU A 237 0.71 -34.44 -18.06
CA LEU A 237 1.82 -33.77 -17.38
C LEU A 237 1.46 -32.34 -16.95
N LEU A 238 0.70 -31.62 -17.78
CA LEU A 238 0.26 -30.26 -17.46
C LEU A 238 -0.75 -30.28 -16.32
N ASP A 239 -1.67 -31.25 -16.31
CA ASP A 239 -2.65 -31.40 -15.25
C ASP A 239 -1.97 -31.66 -13.91
N ILE A 240 -0.98 -32.56 -13.89
CA ILE A 240 -0.13 -32.80 -12.71
C ILE A 240 0.52 -31.49 -12.29
N ILE A 241 1.22 -30.77 -13.18
CA ILE A 241 1.95 -29.54 -12.83
C ILE A 241 1.05 -28.42 -12.28
N PHE A 242 -0.14 -28.24 -12.86
CA PHE A 242 -1.04 -27.15 -12.49
C PHE A 242 -1.82 -27.43 -11.19
N GLN A 243 -1.91 -28.69 -10.76
CA GLN A 243 -2.44 -29.10 -9.45
C GLN A 243 -1.52 -28.75 -8.25
N TRP A 244 -0.28 -28.29 -8.48
CA TRP A 244 0.67 -28.08 -7.39
C TRP A 244 0.61 -26.66 -6.85
N PRO A 245 0.64 -26.46 -5.51
CA PRO A 245 0.56 -25.14 -4.90
C PRO A 245 1.85 -24.33 -5.00
N SER A 246 2.98 -24.94 -5.35
CA SER A 246 4.31 -24.32 -5.28
C SER A 246 4.65 -23.44 -6.50
N SER A 247 5.39 -22.35 -6.24
CA SER A 247 6.05 -21.51 -7.23
C SER A 247 7.28 -22.17 -7.87
N ASP A 248 7.81 -23.27 -7.30
CA ASP A 248 8.97 -24.00 -7.83
C ASP A 248 8.80 -24.40 -9.32
N VAL A 249 7.54 -24.62 -9.72
CA VAL A 249 7.18 -25.05 -11.07
C VAL A 249 7.44 -23.98 -12.14
N LEU A 250 7.67 -22.71 -11.76
CA LEU A 250 7.92 -21.61 -12.70
C LEU A 250 9.11 -21.87 -13.63
N SER A 251 10.20 -22.44 -13.08
CA SER A 251 11.41 -22.78 -13.84
C SER A 251 11.11 -23.79 -14.95
N VAL A 252 10.29 -24.78 -14.65
CA VAL A 252 9.85 -25.82 -15.59
C VAL A 252 8.82 -25.28 -16.56
N LEU A 253 7.84 -24.47 -16.10
CA LEU A 253 6.85 -23.85 -16.97
C LEU A 253 7.48 -23.02 -18.10
N LYS A 254 8.65 -22.42 -17.86
CA LYS A 254 9.45 -21.72 -18.89
C LYS A 254 9.96 -22.65 -19.98
N VAL A 255 10.48 -23.81 -19.60
CA VAL A 255 10.93 -24.86 -20.54
C VAL A 255 9.74 -25.45 -21.30
N LEU A 256 8.64 -25.70 -20.60
CA LEU A 256 7.40 -26.25 -21.17
C LEU A 256 6.77 -25.28 -22.17
N TRP A 257 6.71 -23.99 -21.85
CA TRP A 257 6.20 -22.96 -22.75
C TRP A 257 6.97 -22.89 -24.07
N GLN A 258 8.30 -23.09 -24.03
CA GLN A 258 9.13 -23.10 -25.24
C GLN A 258 8.86 -24.32 -26.13
N LYS A 259 8.48 -25.46 -25.53
CA LYS A 259 8.21 -26.73 -26.22
C LYS A 259 6.73 -26.96 -26.55
N ALA A 260 5.80 -26.18 -25.99
CA ALA A 260 4.37 -26.38 -26.18
C ALA A 260 3.91 -26.10 -27.63
N GLU A 261 3.23 -27.08 -28.24
CA GLU A 261 2.62 -26.92 -29.56
C GLU A 261 1.39 -25.99 -29.51
N ASP A 262 0.56 -26.12 -28.48
CA ASP A 262 -0.62 -25.27 -28.27
C ASP A 262 -0.36 -24.18 -27.21
N LYS A 263 0.07 -23.01 -27.70
CA LYS A 263 0.30 -21.83 -26.86
C LYS A 263 -0.98 -21.21 -26.30
N SER A 264 -2.14 -21.49 -26.88
CA SER A 264 -3.44 -20.96 -26.44
C SER A 264 -3.96 -21.73 -25.23
N LYS A 265 -3.87 -23.06 -25.26
CA LYS A 265 -4.17 -23.92 -24.10
C LYS A 265 -3.30 -23.54 -22.90
N PHE A 266 -1.99 -23.35 -23.13
CA PHE A 266 -1.04 -23.02 -22.08
C PHE A 266 -1.27 -21.62 -21.48
N SER A 267 -1.66 -20.63 -22.29
CA SER A 267 -1.97 -19.28 -21.79
C SER A 267 -3.23 -19.25 -20.90
N LEU A 268 -4.24 -20.04 -21.23
CA LEU A 268 -5.45 -20.20 -20.40
C LEU A 268 -5.10 -20.81 -19.04
N LEU A 269 -4.34 -21.91 -19.02
CA LEU A 269 -3.89 -22.57 -17.79
C LEU A 269 -3.08 -21.64 -16.88
N LEU A 270 -2.16 -20.88 -17.47
CA LEU A 270 -1.40 -19.87 -16.74
C LEU A 270 -2.28 -18.76 -16.18
N THR A 271 -3.27 -18.29 -16.94
CA THR A 271 -4.21 -17.24 -16.51
C THR A 271 -5.10 -17.74 -15.37
N MET A 272 -5.55 -19.00 -15.45
CA MET A 272 -6.33 -19.63 -14.38
C MET A 272 -5.52 -19.83 -13.09
N LYS A 273 -4.18 -20.00 -13.16
CA LYS A 273 -3.29 -20.19 -12.00
C LYS A 273 -2.72 -18.89 -11.43
N PHE A 274 -2.33 -17.95 -12.28
CA PHE A 274 -1.59 -16.74 -11.89
C PHE A 274 -2.38 -15.44 -12.06
N GLY A 275 -3.58 -15.47 -12.63
CA GLY A 275 -4.45 -14.31 -12.78
C GLY A 275 -4.12 -13.46 -14.01
N ASP A 276 -4.15 -12.13 -13.87
CA ASP A 276 -4.16 -11.18 -14.98
C ASP A 276 -2.83 -11.17 -15.78
N LEU A 277 -2.78 -12.03 -16.80
CA LEU A 277 -1.74 -12.09 -17.82
C LEU A 277 -2.14 -11.36 -19.11
N ALA A 278 -3.41 -10.93 -19.23
CA ALA A 278 -3.98 -10.42 -20.48
C ALA A 278 -3.41 -9.04 -20.89
N SER A 279 -2.80 -8.30 -19.96
CA SER A 279 -2.06 -7.06 -20.29
C SER A 279 -0.70 -7.31 -20.94
N TYR A 280 -0.20 -8.55 -20.93
CA TYR A 280 1.11 -8.94 -21.41
C TYR A 280 0.94 -9.79 -22.67
N ARG A 281 1.50 -9.34 -23.80
CA ARG A 281 1.46 -10.14 -25.04
C ARG A 281 2.23 -11.45 -24.81
N LEU A 282 2.01 -12.49 -25.63
CA LEU A 282 2.76 -13.76 -25.57
C LEU A 282 4.30 -13.61 -25.50
N LYS A 283 4.85 -12.47 -25.95
CA LYS A 283 6.29 -12.15 -25.90
C LYS A 283 6.78 -11.71 -24.50
N ASP A 284 5.86 -11.31 -23.63
CA ASP A 284 6.14 -10.73 -22.32
C ASP A 284 6.12 -11.79 -21.21
N TRP A 285 5.73 -13.03 -21.51
CA TRP A 285 5.77 -14.13 -20.54
C TRP A 285 7.20 -14.46 -20.11
N ALA A 286 8.19 -14.29 -20.99
CA ALA A 286 9.60 -14.42 -20.62
C ALA A 286 10.00 -13.39 -19.55
N VAL A 287 9.56 -12.14 -19.71
CA VAL A 287 9.82 -11.04 -18.76
C VAL A 287 9.09 -11.27 -17.43
N LEU A 288 7.87 -11.78 -17.49
CA LEU A 288 7.07 -12.11 -16.32
C LEU A 288 7.63 -13.32 -15.58
N SER A 289 8.10 -14.34 -16.32
CA SER A 289 8.84 -15.49 -15.77
C SER A 289 10.13 -15.03 -15.10
N ASP A 290 10.90 -14.12 -15.70
CA ASP A 290 12.10 -13.56 -15.07
C ASP A 290 11.75 -12.74 -13.81
N LYS A 291 10.62 -12.03 -13.81
CA LYS A 291 10.13 -11.30 -12.63
C LYS A 291 9.73 -12.26 -11.50
N PHE A 292 8.97 -13.31 -11.81
CA PHE A 292 8.58 -14.33 -10.86
C PHE A 292 9.77 -15.14 -10.36
N GLU A 293 10.74 -15.44 -11.23
CA GLU A 293 12.01 -16.05 -10.88
C GLU A 293 12.80 -15.16 -9.92
N GLY A 294 12.81 -13.84 -10.13
CA GLY A 294 13.40 -12.88 -9.19
C GLY A 294 12.68 -12.83 -7.84
N GLU A 295 11.35 -12.84 -7.83
CA GLU A 295 10.54 -12.88 -6.60
C GLU A 295 10.76 -14.20 -5.83
N TYR A 296 10.79 -15.33 -6.54
CA TYR A 296 11.09 -16.65 -5.99
C TYR A 296 12.51 -16.74 -5.45
N LEU A 297 13.53 -16.30 -6.20
CA LEU A 297 14.91 -16.25 -5.72
C LEU A 297 15.01 -15.41 -4.45
N SER A 298 14.31 -14.27 -4.40
CA SER A 298 14.24 -13.45 -3.19
C SER A 298 13.56 -14.18 -2.03
N PHE A 299 12.56 -15.02 -2.29
CA PHE A 299 11.92 -15.86 -1.29
C PHE A 299 12.87 -16.95 -0.79
N VAL A 300 13.54 -17.68 -1.69
CA VAL A 300 14.54 -18.70 -1.34
C VAL A 300 15.70 -18.10 -0.54
N GLU A 301 16.19 -16.91 -0.92
CA GLU A 301 17.21 -16.18 -0.16
C GLU A 301 16.71 -15.82 1.24
N ARG A 302 15.47 -15.36 1.36
CA ARG A 302 14.82 -15.05 2.64
C ARG A 302 14.67 -16.30 3.51
N VAL A 303 14.17 -17.41 2.97
CA VAL A 303 14.04 -18.68 3.67
C VAL A 303 15.40 -19.22 4.11
N ASN A 304 16.41 -19.19 3.23
CA ASN A 304 17.78 -19.57 3.58
C ASN A 304 18.37 -18.67 4.68
N TYR A 305 18.06 -17.37 4.66
CA TYR A 305 18.43 -16.47 5.74
C TYR A 305 17.78 -16.88 7.07
N LEU A 306 16.51 -17.28 7.09
CA LEU A 306 15.87 -17.83 8.30
C LEU A 306 16.50 -19.14 8.74
N SER A 307 16.75 -20.06 7.82
CA SER A 307 17.46 -21.33 8.09
C SER A 307 18.83 -21.09 8.72
N LYS A 308 19.51 -20.01 8.35
CA LYS A 308 20.78 -19.60 8.98
C LYS A 308 20.59 -18.91 10.33
N LYS A 309 19.54 -18.10 10.48
CA LYS A 309 19.24 -17.32 11.69
C LYS A 309 18.69 -18.20 12.82
N HIS A 310 17.83 -19.17 12.50
CA HIS A 310 17.06 -20.00 13.43
C HIS A 310 17.09 -21.51 13.06
N PRO A 311 18.27 -22.12 12.85
CA PRO A 311 18.39 -23.47 12.30
C PRO A 311 17.71 -24.55 13.15
N ILE A 312 17.99 -24.58 14.46
CA ILE A 312 17.49 -25.62 15.37
C ILE A 312 15.97 -25.52 15.54
N ARG A 313 15.43 -24.30 15.69
CA ARG A 313 13.99 -24.07 15.86
C ARG A 313 13.19 -24.43 14.62
N LEU A 314 13.71 -24.10 13.44
CA LEU A 314 13.10 -24.51 12.17
C LEU A 314 13.16 -26.02 11.97
N LEU A 315 14.28 -26.65 12.34
CA LEU A 315 14.41 -28.09 12.27
C LEU A 315 13.45 -28.80 13.25
N TYR A 316 13.29 -28.26 14.46
CA TYR A 316 12.31 -28.75 15.43
C TYR A 316 10.88 -28.66 14.88
N MET A 317 10.49 -27.52 14.30
CA MET A 317 9.18 -27.36 13.65
C MET A 317 8.99 -28.35 12.50
N TRP A 318 10.03 -28.54 11.68
CA TRP A 318 9.99 -29.47 10.56
C TRP A 318 9.79 -30.92 11.02
N CYS A 319 10.54 -31.36 12.05
CA CYS A 319 10.42 -32.70 12.63
C CYS A 319 9.03 -32.93 13.27
N MET A 320 8.46 -31.91 13.90
CA MET A 320 7.11 -31.97 14.49
C MET A 320 6.01 -32.16 13.43
N ASP A 321 6.18 -31.60 12.24
CA ASP A 321 5.21 -31.73 11.13
C ASP A 321 5.29 -33.09 10.42
N HIS A 322 6.50 -33.62 10.27
CA HIS A 322 6.72 -34.85 9.49
C HIS A 322 6.32 -36.13 10.22
N GLY A 323 6.05 -36.09 11.54
CA GLY A 323 5.44 -37.19 12.32
C GLY A 323 6.26 -38.50 12.42
N GLU A 324 7.31 -38.64 11.61
CA GLU A 324 8.20 -39.81 11.51
C GLU A 324 9.57 -39.56 12.14
N ALA A 325 9.81 -38.38 12.72
CA ALA A 325 11.05 -38.09 13.41
C ALA A 325 11.18 -38.95 14.68
N ASP A 326 12.36 -39.55 14.90
CA ASP A 326 12.67 -40.30 16.12
C ASP A 326 12.41 -39.42 17.36
N ASP A 327 11.67 -39.94 18.34
CA ASP A 327 11.41 -39.28 19.63
C ASP A 327 12.73 -38.79 20.27
N LYS A 328 13.81 -39.56 20.08
CA LYS A 328 15.16 -39.20 20.54
C LYS A 328 15.70 -37.92 19.87
N LEU A 329 15.47 -37.74 18.58
CA LEU A 329 15.87 -36.54 17.85
C LEU A 329 15.05 -35.32 18.31
N LEU A 330 13.74 -35.49 18.51
CA LEU A 330 12.87 -34.44 19.02
C LEU A 330 13.28 -33.98 20.43
N ASP A 331 13.65 -34.91 21.31
CA ASP A 331 14.14 -34.59 22.65
C ASP A 331 15.46 -33.82 22.60
N LEU A 332 16.42 -34.24 21.77
CA LEU A 332 17.70 -33.54 21.60
C LEU A 332 17.54 -32.14 20.98
N LEU A 333 16.62 -31.97 20.03
CA LEU A 333 16.27 -30.67 19.46
C LEU A 333 15.59 -29.76 20.48
N LYS A 334 14.73 -30.32 21.33
CA LYS A 334 14.07 -29.62 22.44
C LYS A 334 15.07 -29.12 23.47
N GLU A 335 16.03 -29.96 23.88
CA GLU A 335 17.13 -29.58 24.76
C GLU A 335 17.96 -28.45 24.15
N SER A 336 18.31 -28.55 22.87
CA SER A 336 19.06 -27.52 22.17
C SER A 336 18.29 -26.19 22.07
N CYS A 337 16.97 -26.24 21.87
CA CYS A 337 16.11 -25.05 21.92
C CYS A 337 16.08 -24.42 23.32
N LEU A 338 16.06 -25.23 24.37
CA LEU A 338 16.12 -24.76 25.76
C LEU A 338 17.44 -24.05 26.07
N GLU A 339 18.57 -24.59 25.62
CA GLU A 339 19.88 -23.96 25.78
C GLU A 339 19.99 -22.62 25.02
N GLU A 340 19.42 -22.53 23.81
CA GLU A 340 19.37 -21.28 23.05
C GLU A 340 18.49 -20.23 23.76
N ALA A 341 17.39 -20.67 24.35
CA ALA A 341 16.43 -19.84 25.06
C ALA A 341 16.97 -19.28 26.39
N GLU A 342 17.96 -19.93 27.04
CA GLU A 342 18.58 -19.39 28.26
C GLU A 342 19.33 -18.08 28.03
N LYS A 343 19.74 -17.80 26.79
CA LYS A 343 20.44 -16.57 26.42
C LYS A 343 19.48 -15.40 26.17
N ASN A 344 18.18 -15.58 26.41
CA ASN A 344 17.16 -14.62 26.02
C ASN A 344 17.08 -13.43 26.99
N ASN A 345 16.81 -12.25 26.44
CA ASN A 345 16.64 -11.05 27.24
C ASN A 345 15.18 -10.95 27.70
N PHE A 346 14.91 -11.27 28.97
CA PHE A 346 13.56 -11.20 29.53
C PHE A 346 12.94 -9.79 29.45
N GLN A 347 13.76 -8.73 29.39
CA GLN A 347 13.25 -7.37 29.20
C GLN A 347 12.66 -7.16 27.81
N GLU A 348 13.28 -7.74 26.77
CA GLU A 348 12.75 -7.70 25.40
C GLU A 348 11.44 -8.49 25.30
N LEU A 349 11.36 -9.63 25.99
CA LEU A 349 10.15 -10.45 26.07
C LEU A 349 9.00 -9.66 26.72
N ILE A 350 9.24 -9.00 27.86
CA ILE A 350 8.22 -8.19 28.55
C ILE A 350 7.72 -7.05 27.66
N GLU A 351 8.62 -6.30 27.01
CA GLU A 351 8.22 -5.20 26.12
C GLU A 351 7.41 -5.68 24.91
N ARG A 352 7.74 -6.86 24.36
CA ARG A 352 7.01 -7.45 23.22
C ARG A 352 5.55 -7.71 23.55
N TYR A 353 5.27 -8.28 24.73
CA TYR A 353 3.90 -8.64 25.12
C TYR A 353 3.18 -7.54 25.89
N ARG A 354 3.84 -6.46 26.32
CA ARG A 354 3.23 -5.36 27.08
C ARG A 354 2.04 -4.71 26.36
N ALA A 355 2.06 -4.66 25.03
CA ALA A 355 0.97 -4.07 24.25
C ALA A 355 -0.27 -4.97 24.16
N GLU A 356 -0.11 -6.28 24.37
CA GLU A 356 -1.14 -7.30 24.14
C GLU A 356 -1.70 -7.88 25.43
N LEU A 357 -0.86 -7.99 26.46
CA LEU A 357 -1.18 -8.57 27.75
C LEU A 357 -0.70 -7.65 28.87
N LEU A 358 -1.56 -7.45 29.85
CA LEU A 358 -1.21 -6.72 31.06
C LEU A 358 -0.49 -7.72 32.00
N ILE A 359 0.83 -7.79 31.87
CA ILE A 359 1.67 -8.71 32.65
C ILE A 359 1.72 -8.23 34.10
N PRO A 360 1.32 -9.05 35.09
CA PRO A 360 1.38 -8.66 36.49
C PRO A 360 2.79 -8.25 36.91
N GLN A 361 2.91 -7.23 37.77
CA GLN A 361 4.22 -6.71 38.21
C GLN A 361 5.08 -7.78 38.88
N LYS A 362 4.45 -8.72 39.60
CA LYS A 362 5.11 -9.88 40.21
C LYS A 362 5.74 -10.80 39.18
N GLU A 363 5.05 -11.10 38.08
CA GLU A 363 5.61 -11.91 36.99
C GLU A 363 6.77 -11.18 36.31
N GLN A 364 6.65 -9.86 36.10
CA GLN A 364 7.76 -9.04 35.58
C GLN A 364 8.98 -9.07 36.51
N ASN A 365 8.76 -8.93 37.82
CA ASN A 365 9.81 -8.95 38.83
C ASN A 365 10.49 -10.33 38.90
N SER A 366 9.73 -11.43 38.85
CA SER A 366 10.25 -12.80 38.81
C SER A 366 11.10 -13.07 37.55
N LEU A 367 10.69 -12.53 36.40
CA LEU A 367 11.46 -12.65 35.16
C LEU A 367 12.79 -11.89 35.23
N LEU A 368 12.75 -10.67 35.79
CA LEU A 368 13.91 -9.79 35.90
C LEU A 368 14.81 -10.09 37.11
N GLY A 369 14.40 -11.01 38.00
CA GLY A 369 15.14 -11.34 39.22
C GLY A 369 15.13 -10.21 40.26
N ILE A 370 14.08 -9.37 40.27
CA ILE A 370 13.92 -8.26 41.21
C ILE A 370 13.15 -8.77 42.43
N GLU A 371 13.81 -8.84 43.58
CA GLU A 371 13.15 -9.16 44.86
C GLU A 371 12.46 -7.91 45.42
N GLY A 372 11.13 -7.91 45.51
CA GLY A 372 10.36 -6.82 46.12
C GLY A 372 8.91 -7.22 46.41
N GLU A 373 8.43 -6.91 47.62
CA GLU A 373 7.03 -7.11 48.02
C GLU A 373 6.13 -6.15 47.25
N VAL A 374 5.25 -6.70 46.40
CA VAL A 374 4.17 -5.97 45.74
C VAL A 374 2.97 -5.91 46.70
N SER A 375 2.29 -4.77 46.78
CA SER A 375 1.14 -4.61 47.68
C SER A 375 -0.04 -5.48 47.22
N ILE A 376 -0.62 -6.25 48.14
CA ILE A 376 -1.66 -7.28 47.90
C ILE A 376 -2.94 -6.68 47.25
N GLU A 377 -3.22 -5.40 47.49
CA GLU A 377 -4.42 -4.71 47.00
C GLU A 377 -4.34 -4.33 45.50
N GLU A 378 -3.16 -3.95 44.98
CA GLU A 378 -2.96 -3.77 43.54
C GLU A 378 -2.98 -5.11 42.79
N GLU A 379 -2.50 -6.16 43.44
CA GLU A 379 -2.37 -7.51 42.86
C GLU A 379 -3.73 -8.14 42.52
N GLN A 380 -4.68 -8.07 43.45
CA GLN A 380 -6.02 -8.66 43.25
C GLN A 380 -6.83 -7.94 42.15
N SER A 381 -6.65 -6.62 42.00
CA SER A 381 -7.29 -5.84 40.95
C SER A 381 -6.74 -6.19 39.56
N ILE A 382 -5.42 -6.37 39.45
CA ILE A 382 -4.74 -6.65 38.18
C ILE A 382 -4.96 -8.10 37.74
N GLU A 383 -4.91 -9.07 38.66
CA GLU A 383 -5.20 -10.48 38.36
C GLU A 383 -6.64 -10.67 37.88
N SER A 384 -7.61 -9.96 38.49
CA SER A 384 -9.00 -9.95 38.06
C SER A 384 -9.17 -9.44 36.62
N GLU A 385 -8.46 -8.37 36.25
CA GLU A 385 -8.58 -7.76 34.92
C GLU A 385 -7.86 -8.60 33.84
N ALA A 386 -6.69 -9.16 34.16
CA ALA A 386 -5.93 -10.03 33.27
C ALA A 386 -6.68 -11.34 32.99
N ALA A 387 -7.26 -11.96 34.01
CA ALA A 387 -8.11 -13.15 33.85
C ALA A 387 -9.34 -12.88 32.98
N GLY A 388 -9.95 -11.69 33.11
CA GLY A 388 -11.05 -11.25 32.25
C GLY A 388 -10.66 -11.17 30.77
N LYS A 389 -9.52 -10.55 30.47
CA LYS A 389 -9.01 -10.42 29.08
C LYS A 389 -8.61 -11.78 28.48
N ILE A 390 -8.00 -12.67 29.26
CA ILE A 390 -7.68 -14.03 28.81
C ILE A 390 -8.95 -14.81 28.49
N ALA A 391 -9.99 -14.69 29.32
CA ALA A 391 -11.29 -15.33 29.06
C ALA A 391 -12.01 -14.75 27.84
N GLU A 392 -11.84 -13.46 27.55
CA GLU A 392 -12.39 -12.81 26.36
C GLU A 392 -11.70 -13.28 25.07
N VAL A 393 -10.36 -13.40 25.10
CA VAL A 393 -9.55 -13.92 23.98
C VAL A 393 -9.82 -15.41 23.74
N ALA A 394 -10.02 -16.20 24.80
CA ALA A 394 -10.41 -17.60 24.68
C ALA A 394 -11.80 -17.75 24.01
N LYS A 395 -12.77 -16.91 24.39
CA LYS A 395 -14.11 -16.90 23.79
C LYS A 395 -14.12 -16.46 22.32
N SER A 396 -13.24 -15.55 21.90
CA SER A 396 -13.14 -15.17 20.49
C SER A 396 -12.57 -16.29 19.61
N ASN A 397 -11.75 -17.19 20.17
CA ASN A 397 -11.20 -18.34 19.45
C ASN A 397 -12.18 -19.52 19.37
N GLU A 398 -13.14 -19.63 20.30
CA GLU A 398 -14.18 -20.68 20.29
C GLU A 398 -15.22 -20.52 19.18
N ALA A 399 -15.35 -19.34 18.56
CA ALA A 399 -16.39 -19.06 17.55
C ALA A 399 -16.19 -19.78 16.19
N GLY A 400 -15.12 -20.58 16.03
CA GLY A 400 -14.73 -21.17 14.75
C GLY A 400 -14.47 -22.69 14.71
N GLN A 401 -14.68 -23.47 15.78
CA GLN A 401 -14.35 -24.91 15.77
C GLN A 401 -15.52 -25.85 16.14
N PRO A 402 -15.61 -27.06 15.52
CA PRO A 402 -16.68 -28.02 15.78
C PRO A 402 -16.59 -28.67 17.18
N ALA A 403 -17.77 -28.90 17.77
CA ALA A 403 -18.02 -29.15 19.19
C ALA A 403 -17.40 -30.42 19.81
N GLU A 404 -16.76 -31.28 19.03
CA GLU A 404 -16.31 -32.61 19.49
C GLU A 404 -14.93 -32.58 20.17
N LYS A 405 -14.09 -31.56 19.91
CA LYS A 405 -12.77 -31.39 20.54
C LYS A 405 -12.81 -30.70 21.93
N VAL A 406 -13.88 -29.95 22.22
CA VAL A 406 -14.05 -29.14 23.46
C VAL A 406 -14.23 -30.01 24.72
N SER A 407 -14.47 -31.31 24.59
CA SER A 407 -14.75 -32.22 25.72
C SER A 407 -13.51 -32.55 26.56
N LYS A 408 -12.30 -32.59 25.95
CA LYS A 408 -11.06 -32.92 26.67
C LYS A 408 -10.42 -31.71 27.36
N ASP A 409 -10.48 -30.54 26.76
CA ASP A 409 -9.87 -29.32 27.32
C ASP A 409 -10.67 -28.73 28.49
N LYS A 410 -11.98 -29.03 28.55
CA LYS A 410 -12.85 -28.70 29.71
C LYS A 410 -12.46 -29.42 31.00
N ILE A 411 -11.69 -30.50 30.94
CA ILE A 411 -11.31 -31.28 32.12
C ILE A 411 -10.08 -30.65 32.79
N ILE A 412 -9.12 -30.15 32.01
CA ILE A 412 -7.84 -29.63 32.52
C ILE A 412 -8.01 -28.27 33.21
N LEU A 413 -8.78 -27.35 32.63
CA LEU A 413 -9.00 -26.02 33.23
C LEU A 413 -9.90 -26.08 34.49
N LYS A 414 -10.80 -27.06 34.53
CA LYS A 414 -11.73 -27.26 35.65
C LYS A 414 -11.04 -27.91 36.84
N ASP A 415 -10.10 -28.82 36.60
CA ASP A 415 -9.26 -29.42 37.64
C ASP A 415 -8.26 -28.40 38.21
N TYR A 416 -7.75 -27.47 37.38
CA TYR A 416 -6.86 -26.40 37.85
C TYR A 416 -7.59 -25.35 38.72
N LEU A 417 -8.83 -24.99 38.36
CA LEU A 417 -9.66 -24.07 39.16
C LEU A 417 -10.18 -24.74 40.44
N ALA A 418 -10.50 -26.03 40.41
CA ALA A 418 -10.89 -26.79 41.61
C ALA A 418 -9.74 -26.91 42.63
N GLN A 419 -8.49 -27.11 42.17
CA GLN A 419 -7.31 -27.12 43.04
C GLN A 419 -6.96 -25.74 43.64
N ARG A 420 -7.36 -24.64 42.98
CA ARG A 420 -7.20 -23.27 43.49
C ARG A 420 -8.21 -22.97 44.60
N ASP A 421 -9.47 -23.36 44.42
CA ASP A 421 -10.54 -23.12 45.39
C ASP A 421 -10.38 -23.98 46.66
N GLU A 422 -9.82 -25.20 46.54
CA GLU A 422 -9.51 -26.08 47.67
C GLU A 422 -8.34 -25.54 48.54
N LYS A 423 -7.40 -24.78 47.93
CA LYS A 423 -6.31 -24.11 48.66
C LYS A 423 -6.68 -22.73 49.22
N ALA A 424 -7.75 -22.10 48.74
CA ALA A 424 -8.13 -20.74 49.13
C ALA A 424 -9.15 -20.66 50.28
N GLY A 425 -9.74 -21.78 50.73
CA GLY A 425 -10.61 -21.81 51.90
C GLY A 425 -11.85 -20.90 51.78
N ILE A 426 -12.39 -20.73 50.58
CA ILE A 426 -13.56 -19.88 50.32
C ILE A 426 -14.83 -20.74 50.41
N ALA A 427 -15.78 -20.33 51.25
CA ALA A 427 -17.04 -21.02 51.44
C ALA A 427 -17.92 -20.99 50.17
N GLN A 428 -18.60 -22.11 49.89
CA GLN A 428 -19.51 -22.26 48.74
C GLN A 428 -20.64 -21.21 48.74
N PRO A 429 -21.06 -20.70 47.56
CA PRO A 429 -22.18 -19.77 47.45
C PRO A 429 -23.51 -20.44 47.83
N SER A 430 -24.37 -19.67 48.50
CA SER A 430 -25.66 -20.12 49.01
C SER A 430 -26.64 -20.50 47.88
N ASN A 431 -27.60 -21.39 48.18
CA ASN A 431 -28.58 -21.89 47.21
C ASN A 431 -29.39 -20.79 46.49
N GLU A 432 -29.52 -19.59 47.06
CA GLU A 432 -30.21 -18.46 46.44
C GLU A 432 -29.46 -17.87 45.22
N GLU A 433 -28.13 -17.96 45.17
CA GLU A 433 -27.35 -17.47 44.02
C GLU A 433 -27.38 -18.47 42.86
N ARG A 434 -27.56 -19.77 43.15
CA ARG A 434 -27.77 -20.81 42.13
C ARG A 434 -29.12 -20.70 41.44
N GLU A 435 -30.17 -20.29 42.13
CA GLU A 435 -31.49 -20.08 41.51
C GLU A 435 -31.52 -18.86 40.59
N LYS A 436 -30.84 -17.77 40.95
CA LYS A 436 -30.75 -16.56 40.11
C LYS A 436 -30.03 -16.79 38.78
N LEU A 437 -28.93 -17.55 38.78
CA LEU A 437 -28.21 -17.91 37.54
C LEU A 437 -28.98 -18.88 36.63
N SER A 438 -29.91 -19.65 37.18
CA SER A 438 -30.75 -20.56 36.38
C SER A 438 -31.85 -19.80 35.62
N HIS A 439 -32.39 -18.73 36.22
CA HIS A 439 -33.40 -17.87 35.59
C HIS A 439 -32.84 -16.97 34.49
N GLU A 440 -31.59 -16.53 34.59
CA GLU A 440 -30.95 -15.68 33.58
C GLU A 440 -30.59 -16.46 32.30
N LYS A 441 -30.28 -17.76 32.40
CA LYS A 441 -30.04 -18.65 31.24
C LYS A 441 -31.30 -19.00 30.46
N ALA A 442 -32.47 -19.00 31.10
CA ALA A 442 -33.75 -19.30 30.46
C ALA A 442 -34.29 -18.11 29.61
N GLN A 443 -33.86 -16.88 29.88
CA GLN A 443 -34.26 -15.69 29.11
C GLN A 443 -33.45 -15.46 27.83
N VAL A 444 -32.23 -16.02 27.74
CA VAL A 444 -31.35 -15.85 26.56
C VAL A 444 -31.69 -16.86 25.46
N THR A 445 -32.34 -17.98 25.78
CA THR A 445 -32.74 -19.01 24.80
C THR A 445 -34.07 -18.73 24.09
N SER A 446 -34.94 -17.85 24.62
CA SER A 446 -36.25 -17.57 24.00
C SER A 446 -36.21 -16.46 22.92
N LYS A 447 -35.05 -15.85 22.66
CA LYS A 447 -34.91 -14.72 21.71
C LYS A 447 -34.28 -15.11 20.37
N ARG A 448 -34.05 -16.42 20.14
CA ARG A 448 -33.35 -16.95 18.96
C ARG A 448 -34.24 -17.70 17.95
N GLU A 449 -35.56 -17.77 18.17
CA GLU A 449 -36.52 -18.43 17.28
C GLU A 449 -37.56 -17.47 16.69
N VAL A 450 -37.15 -16.34 16.11
CA VAL A 450 -38.01 -15.54 15.22
C VAL A 450 -37.13 -14.82 14.21
N PHE A 451 -36.52 -15.52 13.26
CA PHE A 451 -36.08 -14.94 11.97
C PHE A 451 -35.66 -16.06 11.02
N GLU A 452 -36.64 -16.83 10.55
CA GLU A 452 -36.47 -17.70 9.40
C GLU A 452 -37.73 -17.60 8.53
N LYS A 453 -37.65 -16.82 7.45
CA LYS A 453 -38.48 -16.96 6.24
C LYS A 453 -37.98 -16.12 5.07
N ASP A 454 -37.93 -16.79 3.92
CA ASP A 454 -37.88 -16.34 2.51
C ASP A 454 -36.54 -15.86 1.91
N PRO A 455 -35.87 -16.73 1.12
CA PRO A 455 -34.92 -16.33 0.10
C PRO A 455 -35.53 -16.56 -1.29
N LEU A 456 -36.01 -15.52 -1.99
CA LEU A 456 -36.19 -15.53 -3.47
C LEU A 456 -36.70 -14.17 -3.98
N LYS A 457 -35.78 -13.24 -4.30
CA LYS A 457 -35.94 -12.26 -5.40
C LYS A 457 -34.63 -11.52 -5.65
N ALA A 458 -33.81 -12.04 -6.57
CA ALA A 458 -32.69 -11.28 -7.11
C ALA A 458 -33.22 -10.25 -8.12
N ALA A 459 -33.11 -8.97 -7.78
CA ALA A 459 -33.27 -7.88 -8.74
C ALA A 459 -32.04 -7.83 -9.67
N PRO A 460 -32.20 -7.45 -10.96
CA PRO A 460 -31.09 -7.34 -11.89
C PRO A 460 -30.16 -6.20 -11.44
N LYS A 461 -28.87 -6.52 -11.24
CA LYS A 461 -27.82 -5.51 -10.97
C LYS A 461 -27.70 -4.58 -12.17
N GLU A 462 -27.85 -3.29 -11.92
CA GLU A 462 -27.53 -2.23 -12.86
C GLU A 462 -26.04 -2.29 -13.23
N VAL A 463 -25.76 -2.01 -14.50
CA VAL A 463 -24.41 -1.89 -15.07
C VAL A 463 -23.62 -0.87 -14.24
N GLU A 464 -22.51 -1.30 -13.63
CA GLU A 464 -21.56 -0.45 -12.93
C GLU A 464 -21.03 0.64 -13.88
N LYS A 465 -21.63 1.82 -13.79
CA LYS A 465 -21.03 3.06 -14.27
C LYS A 465 -19.81 3.28 -13.39
N LYS A 466 -18.60 3.31 -13.99
CA LYS A 466 -17.37 3.77 -13.34
C LYS A 466 -17.70 5.00 -12.49
N SER A 467 -17.71 4.81 -11.18
CA SER A 467 -17.95 5.85 -10.19
C SER A 467 -16.90 6.92 -10.39
N SER A 468 -17.33 8.17 -10.57
CA SER A 468 -16.39 9.28 -10.68
C SER A 468 -15.79 9.57 -9.30
N VAL A 469 -14.58 10.13 -9.26
CA VAL A 469 -13.89 10.62 -8.05
C VAL A 469 -14.81 11.45 -7.15
N TRP A 470 -15.79 12.13 -7.73
CA TRP A 470 -16.83 12.86 -7.00
C TRP A 470 -17.69 11.96 -6.11
N GLN A 471 -18.13 10.80 -6.63
CA GLN A 471 -19.00 9.88 -5.89
C GLN A 471 -18.24 9.09 -4.83
N GLU A 472 -17.01 8.67 -5.09
CA GLU A 472 -16.22 7.85 -4.15
C GLU A 472 -15.53 8.65 -3.06
N HIS A 473 -15.05 9.85 -3.36
CA HIS A 473 -14.18 10.58 -2.42
C HIS A 473 -14.78 11.91 -1.96
N MET A 474 -15.26 12.74 -2.88
CA MET A 474 -15.72 14.09 -2.50
C MET A 474 -17.09 14.10 -1.81
N LYS A 475 -18.06 13.34 -2.33
CA LYS A 475 -19.41 13.28 -1.79
C LYS A 475 -19.45 12.74 -0.35
N PRO A 476 -18.79 11.61 0.00
CA PRO A 476 -18.75 11.15 1.38
C PRO A 476 -18.02 12.16 2.30
N PHE A 477 -16.88 12.71 1.88
CA PHE A 477 -16.16 13.72 2.68
C PHE A 477 -17.02 14.97 2.97
N ILE A 478 -17.70 15.52 1.96
CA ILE A 478 -18.57 16.69 2.14
C ILE A 478 -19.75 16.37 3.05
N ASN A 479 -20.37 15.19 2.90
CA ASN A 479 -21.49 14.78 3.74
C ASN A 479 -21.06 14.57 5.20
N GLU A 480 -19.92 13.92 5.43
CA GLU A 480 -19.38 13.69 6.77
C GLU A 480 -18.93 14.98 7.46
N ASN A 481 -18.48 15.97 6.69
CA ASN A 481 -17.90 17.21 7.23
C ASN A 481 -18.75 18.47 6.93
N TRP A 482 -20.03 18.31 6.58
CA TRP A 482 -20.89 19.41 6.12
C TRP A 482 -20.99 20.56 7.15
N PHE A 483 -21.07 20.24 8.45
CA PHE A 483 -21.11 21.25 9.51
C PHE A 483 -19.83 22.10 9.58
N MET A 484 -18.67 21.50 9.31
CA MET A 484 -17.40 22.22 9.27
C MET A 484 -17.35 23.16 8.05
N ILE A 485 -17.78 22.67 6.89
CA ILE A 485 -17.84 23.46 5.64
C ILE A 485 -18.84 24.62 5.80
N ALA A 486 -20.02 24.35 6.35
CA ALA A 486 -21.03 25.37 6.62
C ALA A 486 -20.52 26.41 7.63
N GLY A 487 -19.83 26.00 8.69
CA GLY A 487 -19.19 26.90 9.65
C GLY A 487 -18.12 27.79 9.00
N LEU A 488 -17.28 27.22 8.12
CA LEU A 488 -16.28 27.97 7.36
C LEU A 488 -16.93 28.99 6.42
N MET A 489 -17.96 28.59 5.68
CA MET A 489 -18.71 29.48 4.78
C MET A 489 -19.40 30.61 5.54
N LEU A 490 -20.02 30.30 6.69
CA LEU A 490 -20.65 31.30 7.54
C LEU A 490 -19.62 32.30 8.09
N PHE A 491 -18.44 31.82 8.47
CA PHE A 491 -17.34 32.68 8.90
C PHE A 491 -16.83 33.59 7.78
N ILE A 492 -16.65 33.05 6.56
CA ILE A 492 -16.25 33.85 5.38
C ILE A 492 -17.32 34.90 5.07
N ALA A 493 -18.59 34.49 5.01
CA ALA A 493 -19.70 35.41 4.77
C ALA A 493 -19.79 36.49 5.87
N GLY A 494 -19.67 36.11 7.13
CA GLY A 494 -19.65 37.03 8.27
C GLY A 494 -18.47 38.01 8.21
N SER A 495 -17.29 37.53 7.85
CA SER A 495 -16.09 38.37 7.67
C SER A 495 -16.23 39.33 6.49
N LEU A 496 -16.83 38.89 5.38
CA LEU A 496 -17.12 39.75 4.21
C LEU A 496 -18.15 40.83 4.55
N ILE A 497 -19.24 40.46 5.23
CA ILE A 497 -20.28 41.40 5.68
C ILE A 497 -19.68 42.42 6.65
N LEU A 498 -18.94 41.95 7.65
CA LEU A 498 -18.30 42.83 8.62
C LEU A 498 -17.24 43.71 7.94
N SER A 499 -16.50 43.20 6.94
CA SER A 499 -15.54 43.98 6.17
C SER A 499 -16.23 45.10 5.43
N TYR A 500 -17.32 44.79 4.71
CA TYR A 500 -18.15 45.77 4.02
C TYR A 500 -18.65 46.88 4.97
N PHE A 501 -19.14 46.53 6.16
CA PHE A 501 -19.65 47.53 7.12
C PHE A 501 -18.56 48.34 7.85
N THR A 502 -17.36 47.78 7.99
CA THR A 502 -16.25 48.42 8.73
C THR A 502 -15.29 49.16 7.82
N TRP A 503 -15.35 48.94 6.49
CA TRP A 503 -14.43 49.53 5.53
C TRP A 503 -14.47 51.07 5.51
N ASP A 504 -15.65 51.66 5.67
CA ASP A 504 -15.80 53.13 5.67
C ASP A 504 -15.56 53.77 7.06
N LYS A 505 -15.27 52.97 8.09
CA LYS A 505 -15.00 53.48 9.44
C LYS A 505 -13.57 53.97 9.58
N HIS A 506 -13.20 54.46 10.76
CA HIS A 506 -11.85 54.95 11.06
C HIS A 506 -10.79 53.85 10.78
N TRP A 507 -9.63 54.23 10.23
CA TRP A 507 -8.58 53.29 9.81
C TRP A 507 -8.15 52.34 10.93
N LEU A 508 -8.19 52.80 12.18
CA LEU A 508 -7.91 51.97 13.36
C LEU A 508 -8.82 50.74 13.41
N PHE A 509 -10.13 50.87 13.14
CA PHE A 509 -11.04 49.72 13.12
C PHE A 509 -10.74 48.79 11.93
N ARG A 510 -10.44 49.34 10.74
CA ARG A 510 -10.11 48.55 9.55
C ARG A 510 -8.86 47.68 9.76
N TYR A 511 -7.82 48.24 10.39
CA TYR A 511 -6.52 47.57 10.50
C TYR A 511 -6.23 46.94 11.87
N SER A 512 -7.12 47.10 12.86
CA SER A 512 -7.04 46.37 14.14
C SER A 512 -8.10 45.29 14.25
N LEU A 513 -9.38 45.61 14.07
CA LEU A 513 -10.49 44.68 14.35
C LEU A 513 -10.52 43.53 13.33
N MET A 514 -10.51 43.85 12.04
CA MET A 514 -10.55 42.85 10.97
C MET A 514 -9.36 41.88 11.03
N PRO A 515 -8.11 42.36 11.10
CA PRO A 515 -6.97 41.46 11.20
C PRO A 515 -6.91 40.69 12.52
N SER A 516 -7.41 41.26 13.62
CA SER A 516 -7.52 40.54 14.91
C SER A 516 -8.54 39.40 14.83
N LEU A 517 -9.67 39.59 14.15
CA LEU A 517 -10.66 38.54 13.92
C LEU A 517 -10.09 37.44 13.01
N LEU A 518 -9.40 37.81 11.94
CA LEU A 518 -8.73 36.86 11.05
C LEU A 518 -7.64 36.07 11.77
N ALA A 519 -6.83 36.73 12.61
CA ALA A 519 -5.83 36.07 13.44
C ALA A 519 -6.47 35.14 14.47
N SER A 520 -7.56 35.58 15.12
CA SER A 520 -8.31 34.77 16.08
C SER A 520 -8.91 33.53 15.43
N PHE A 521 -9.46 33.66 14.22
CA PHE A 521 -9.95 32.54 13.42
C PHE A 521 -8.83 31.58 13.02
N THR A 522 -7.70 32.12 12.60
CA THR A 522 -6.50 31.33 12.27
C THR A 522 -6.05 30.48 13.47
N ILE A 523 -5.98 31.09 14.66
CA ILE A 523 -5.68 30.41 15.92
C ILE A 523 -6.78 29.39 16.26
N GLY A 524 -8.04 29.74 16.03
CA GLY A 524 -9.21 28.89 16.24
C GLY A 524 -9.16 27.61 15.41
N LEU A 525 -8.83 27.67 14.12
CA LEU A 525 -8.65 26.49 13.27
C LEU A 525 -7.55 25.57 13.78
N ALA A 526 -6.41 26.13 14.17
CA ALA A 526 -5.31 25.34 14.72
C ALA A 526 -5.68 24.69 16.07
N TYR A 527 -6.44 25.40 16.91
CA TYR A 527 -6.97 24.88 18.17
C TYR A 527 -8.00 23.77 17.93
N LEU A 528 -8.90 23.95 16.96
CA LEU A 528 -9.88 22.94 16.57
C LEU A 528 -9.18 21.66 16.09
N GLY A 529 -8.09 21.79 15.33
CA GLY A 529 -7.27 20.63 14.95
C GLY A 529 -6.71 19.89 16.16
N LYS A 530 -6.20 20.60 17.18
CA LYS A 530 -5.75 19.99 18.44
C LYS A 530 -6.90 19.32 19.20
N TRP A 531 -8.06 19.96 19.25
CA TRP A 531 -9.24 19.42 19.94
C TRP A 531 -9.75 18.15 19.25
N ILE A 532 -9.84 18.13 17.92
CA ILE A 532 -10.25 16.95 17.14
C ILE A 532 -9.26 15.80 17.32
N GLU A 533 -7.95 16.07 17.27
CA GLU A 533 -6.93 15.04 17.50
C GLU A 533 -7.02 14.43 18.91
N SER A 534 -7.44 15.20 19.91
CA SER A 534 -7.65 14.69 21.27
C SER A 534 -8.83 13.72 21.40
N LYS A 535 -9.71 13.64 20.38
CA LYS A 535 -10.85 12.71 20.36
C LYS A 535 -10.49 11.30 19.86
N GLY A 536 -9.37 11.13 19.16
CA GLY A 536 -8.94 9.83 18.66
C GLY A 536 -7.85 9.91 17.59
N LYS A 537 -7.03 8.85 17.47
CA LYS A 537 -5.94 8.77 16.48
C LYS A 537 -6.44 8.77 15.03
N GLU A 538 -7.66 8.31 14.80
CA GLU A 538 -8.32 8.33 13.48
C GLU A 538 -8.45 9.75 12.91
N PHE A 539 -8.59 10.77 13.76
CA PHE A 539 -8.76 12.16 13.31
C PHE A 539 -7.45 12.93 13.08
N THR A 540 -6.30 12.27 13.20
CA THR A 540 -4.99 12.90 12.97
C THR A 540 -4.88 13.53 11.57
N SER A 541 -5.54 12.92 10.57
CA SER A 541 -5.59 13.47 9.20
C SER A 541 -6.36 14.80 9.15
N SER A 542 -7.57 14.83 9.70
CA SER A 542 -8.41 16.04 9.78
C SER A 542 -7.75 17.15 10.59
N ALA A 543 -7.09 16.80 11.71
CA ALA A 543 -6.31 17.74 12.51
C ALA A 543 -5.15 18.38 11.72
N THR A 544 -4.46 17.57 10.91
CA THR A 544 -3.39 18.02 10.02
C THR A 544 -3.91 18.98 8.95
N ILE A 545 -5.08 18.68 8.35
CA ILE A 545 -5.75 19.56 7.37
C ILE A 545 -6.11 20.92 7.99
N LEU A 546 -6.69 20.92 9.20
CA LEU A 546 -7.07 22.17 9.89
C LEU A 546 -5.87 23.04 10.24
N ARG A 547 -4.77 22.43 10.68
CA ARG A 547 -3.50 23.14 10.91
C ARG A 547 -2.93 23.68 9.59
N GLY A 548 -3.05 22.92 8.52
CA GLY A 548 -2.65 23.35 7.19
C GLY A 548 -3.44 24.57 6.73
N ALA A 549 -4.77 24.54 6.89
CA ALA A 549 -5.65 25.66 6.59
C ALA A 549 -5.27 26.92 7.41
N ALA A 550 -4.98 26.77 8.70
CA ALA A 550 -4.49 27.88 9.53
C ALA A 550 -3.19 28.49 8.99
N ILE A 551 -2.22 27.66 8.60
CA ILE A 551 -0.96 28.13 7.98
C ILE A 551 -1.23 28.89 6.68
N GLN A 552 -2.14 28.40 5.83
CA GLN A 552 -2.50 29.04 4.56
C GLN A 552 -3.24 30.36 4.70
N LEU A 553 -3.73 30.71 5.89
CA LEU A 553 -4.33 32.03 6.16
C LEU A 553 -3.29 33.08 6.58
N LEU A 554 -2.05 32.67 6.87
CA LEU A 554 -1.00 33.59 7.30
C LEU A 554 -0.67 34.68 6.29
N PRO A 555 -0.51 34.44 4.97
CA PRO A 555 -0.20 35.54 4.05
C PRO A 555 -1.30 36.60 4.02
N ILE A 556 -2.57 36.19 4.19
CA ILE A 556 -3.71 37.11 4.29
C ILE A 556 -3.64 37.94 5.58
N ASN A 557 -3.15 37.37 6.68
CA ASN A 557 -2.87 38.15 7.89
C ASN A 557 -1.76 39.20 7.67
N PHE A 558 -0.71 38.86 6.93
CA PHE A 558 0.38 39.78 6.59
C PHE A 558 -0.06 40.89 5.63
N MET A 559 -1.07 40.63 4.81
CA MET A 559 -1.67 41.57 3.89
C MET A 559 -2.19 42.85 4.58
N ALA A 560 -2.67 42.75 5.82
CA ALA A 560 -3.17 43.90 6.57
C ALA A 560 -2.12 45.02 6.67
N VAL A 561 -0.84 44.65 6.82
CA VAL A 561 0.27 45.61 6.89
C VAL A 561 0.51 46.29 5.54
N ALA A 562 0.41 45.54 4.44
CA ALA A 562 0.51 46.08 3.09
C ALA A 562 -0.63 47.06 2.79
N LEU A 563 -1.87 46.68 3.10
CA LEU A 563 -3.03 47.55 2.91
C LEU A 563 -2.96 48.82 3.77
N MET A 564 -2.53 48.70 5.03
CA MET A 564 -2.34 49.84 5.93
C MET A 564 -1.28 50.83 5.41
N SER A 565 -0.25 50.34 4.72
CA SER A 565 0.77 51.22 4.12
C SER A 565 0.23 52.11 3.02
N ALA A 566 -0.68 51.57 2.20
CA ALA A 566 -1.25 52.26 1.05
C ALA A 566 -2.36 53.25 1.45
N ASP A 567 -3.04 53.06 2.59
CA ASP A 567 -4.16 53.90 3.01
C ASP A 567 -3.72 55.28 3.48
N THR A 568 -4.10 56.34 2.76
CA THR A 568 -3.75 57.72 3.06
C THR A 568 -4.36 58.24 4.37
N ALA A 569 -5.41 57.59 4.89
CA ALA A 569 -6.07 57.98 6.14
C ALA A 569 -5.26 57.63 7.40
N VAL A 570 -4.25 56.75 7.30
CA VAL A 570 -3.46 56.29 8.45
C VAL A 570 -2.42 57.34 8.83
N SER A 571 -2.58 57.92 10.03
CA SER A 571 -1.58 58.81 10.64
C SER A 571 -0.39 58.01 11.21
N TYR A 572 0.83 58.56 11.17
CA TYR A 572 2.05 57.94 11.74
C TYR A 572 2.50 56.60 11.13
N LYS A 573 2.35 56.43 9.81
CA LYS A 573 2.75 55.21 9.06
C LYS A 573 4.17 54.72 9.35
N HIS A 574 5.13 55.65 9.45
CA HIS A 574 6.55 55.32 9.68
C HIS A 574 6.81 54.60 11.00
N PHE A 575 5.94 54.77 11.99
CA PHE A 575 6.04 54.08 13.27
C PHE A 575 5.14 52.83 13.32
N LEU A 576 3.88 52.95 12.89
CA LEU A 576 2.89 51.88 13.04
C LEU A 576 3.23 50.63 12.22
N ILE A 577 3.75 50.78 11.01
CA ILE A 577 3.98 49.65 10.10
C ILE A 577 5.13 48.77 10.59
N PRO A 578 6.31 49.29 11.00
CA PRO A 578 7.35 48.46 11.61
C PRO A 578 6.89 47.75 12.89
N VAL A 579 6.13 48.43 13.74
CA VAL A 579 5.58 47.85 14.99
C VAL A 579 4.62 46.70 14.67
N MET A 580 3.70 46.89 13.73
CA MET A 580 2.81 45.81 13.29
C MET A 580 3.59 44.67 12.64
N ALA A 581 4.53 44.96 11.73
CA ALA A 581 5.36 43.92 11.11
C ALA A 581 6.09 43.06 12.16
N ALA A 582 6.71 43.68 13.16
CA ALA A 582 7.38 42.98 14.26
C ALA A 582 6.40 42.11 15.08
N LEU A 583 5.21 42.63 15.37
CA LEU A 583 4.17 41.91 16.10
C LEU A 583 3.67 40.69 15.31
N TYR A 584 3.36 40.86 14.03
CA TYR A 584 2.91 39.77 13.15
C TYR A 584 3.99 38.71 12.97
N LEU A 585 5.25 39.09 12.75
CA LEU A 585 6.36 38.16 12.65
C LEU A 585 6.53 37.34 13.93
N SER A 586 6.44 37.99 15.09
CA SER A 586 6.58 37.33 16.40
C SER A 586 5.44 36.34 16.68
N LEU A 587 4.19 36.77 16.48
CA LEU A 587 3.03 35.92 16.68
C LEU A 587 3.01 34.74 15.69
N THR A 588 3.36 35.01 14.43
CA THR A 588 3.41 33.99 13.38
C THR A 588 4.51 32.98 13.63
N TRP A 589 5.68 33.41 14.10
CA TRP A 589 6.76 32.49 14.50
C TRP A 589 6.30 31.55 15.61
N LEU A 590 5.66 32.08 16.66
CA LEU A 590 5.13 31.28 17.76
C LEU A 590 4.05 30.30 17.29
N GLY A 591 3.15 30.75 16.42
CA GLY A 591 2.10 29.94 15.79
C GLY A 591 2.69 28.81 14.95
N LEU A 592 3.50 29.14 13.94
CA LEU A 592 4.16 28.19 13.03
C LEU A 592 4.98 27.15 13.79
N LYS A 593 5.78 27.57 14.78
CA LYS A 593 6.57 26.64 15.60
C LYS A 593 5.67 25.63 16.30
N ARG A 594 4.56 26.08 16.91
CA ARG A 594 3.61 25.20 17.62
C ARG A 594 2.84 24.29 16.66
N TRP A 595 2.34 24.83 15.55
CA TRP A 595 1.47 24.09 14.63
C TRP A 595 2.24 23.06 13.81
N CYS A 596 3.43 23.39 13.30
CA CYS A 596 4.25 22.42 12.57
C CYS A 596 4.77 21.31 13.49
N MET A 597 5.18 21.66 14.73
CA MET A 597 5.65 20.67 15.70
C MET A 597 4.54 19.70 16.13
N ALA A 598 3.28 20.15 16.14
CA ALA A 598 2.14 19.30 16.42
C ALA A 598 1.83 18.28 15.30
N VAL A 599 2.19 18.57 14.04
CA VAL A 599 2.03 17.61 12.93
C VAL A 599 3.15 16.58 12.95
N SER A 600 4.39 17.03 13.09
CA SER A 600 5.53 16.16 13.33
C SER A 600 6.69 16.95 13.92
N PRO A 601 7.38 16.43 14.95
CA PRO A 601 8.56 17.07 15.51
C PRO A 601 9.67 17.27 14.46
N GLN A 602 9.69 16.44 13.40
CA GLN A 602 10.70 16.46 12.34
C GLN A 602 10.62 17.71 11.44
N LEU A 603 9.44 18.34 11.37
CA LEU A 603 9.22 19.57 10.61
C LEU A 603 9.88 20.78 11.28
N ASN A 604 10.15 20.70 12.59
CA ASN A 604 10.81 21.74 13.35
C ASN A 604 12.35 21.58 13.24
N PRO A 605 13.13 22.66 12.98
CA PRO A 605 12.74 24.04 12.73
C PRO A 605 12.67 24.44 11.25
N LEU A 606 12.85 23.50 10.32
CA LEU A 606 12.96 23.80 8.88
C LEU A 606 11.69 24.46 8.33
N LEU A 607 10.53 23.82 8.46
CA LEU A 607 9.30 24.30 7.85
C LEU A 607 8.83 25.66 8.42
N PRO A 608 8.78 25.88 9.76
CA PRO A 608 8.40 27.18 10.32
C PRO A 608 9.26 28.35 9.85
N ARG A 609 10.59 28.15 9.76
CA ARG A 609 11.52 29.21 9.33
C ARG A 609 11.25 29.61 7.89
N THR A 610 11.11 28.62 7.02
CA THR A 610 10.89 28.83 5.59
C THR A 610 9.56 29.50 5.32
N LEU A 611 8.49 29.03 5.99
CA LEU A 611 7.18 29.67 5.91
C LEU A 611 7.20 31.10 6.43
N LEU A 612 7.89 31.38 7.54
CA LEU A 612 7.99 32.75 8.07
C LEU A 612 8.67 33.69 7.07
N VAL A 613 9.80 33.26 6.49
CA VAL A 613 10.54 34.07 5.50
C VAL A 613 9.68 34.30 4.26
N ILE A 614 9.07 33.25 3.69
CA ILE A 614 8.21 33.38 2.51
C ILE A 614 7.04 34.34 2.79
N ASN A 615 6.33 34.18 3.91
CA ASN A 615 5.21 35.05 4.27
C ASN A 615 5.66 36.50 4.54
N SER A 616 6.86 36.70 5.09
CA SER A 616 7.41 38.04 5.33
C SER A 616 7.68 38.84 4.05
N LEU A 617 7.81 38.18 2.89
CA LEU A 617 7.97 38.87 1.59
C LEU A 617 6.77 39.78 1.26
N VAL A 618 5.58 39.48 1.80
CA VAL A 618 4.39 40.35 1.67
C VAL A 618 4.62 41.73 2.29
N MET A 619 5.44 41.82 3.34
CA MET A 619 5.76 43.08 4.03
C MET A 619 6.93 43.85 3.40
N LEU A 620 7.59 43.28 2.40
CA LEU A 620 8.83 43.86 1.86
C LEU A 620 8.56 45.14 1.04
N ALA A 621 7.49 45.14 0.24
CA ALA A 621 7.00 46.33 -0.46
C ALA A 621 6.55 47.48 0.48
N PRO A 622 5.67 47.26 1.48
CA PRO A 622 5.26 48.34 2.37
C PRO A 622 6.41 48.89 3.22
N ILE A 623 7.35 48.04 3.67
CA ILE A 623 8.51 48.49 4.46
C ILE A 623 9.44 49.37 3.61
N THR A 624 9.73 48.98 2.37
CA THR A 624 10.63 49.74 1.50
C THR A 624 10.06 51.10 1.12
N GLN A 625 8.74 51.21 0.92
CA GLN A 625 8.06 52.49 0.69
C GLN A 625 8.24 53.48 1.85
N ILE A 626 8.17 52.99 3.09
CA ILE A 626 8.29 53.82 4.29
C ILE A 626 9.70 54.36 4.50
N ILE A 627 10.71 53.57 4.11
CA ILE A 627 12.12 53.94 4.24
C ILE A 627 12.50 55.03 3.22
N GLY A 628 11.60 55.40 2.31
CA GLY A 628 11.87 56.43 1.29
C GLY A 628 12.74 55.91 0.14
N LEU A 629 12.81 54.58 -0.04
CA LEU A 629 13.42 53.95 -1.22
C LEU A 629 12.43 54.02 -2.40
N GLU A 630 12.04 55.24 -2.79
CA GLU A 630 11.03 55.52 -3.83
C GLU A 630 11.51 55.20 -5.25
N SER A 631 12.81 54.93 -5.40
CA SER A 631 13.40 54.50 -6.66
C SER A 631 12.75 53.20 -7.15
N LYS A 632 12.02 53.29 -8.28
CA LYS A 632 11.37 52.17 -8.98
C LYS A 632 12.29 50.97 -9.14
N HIS A 633 13.53 51.23 -9.59
CA HIS A 633 14.53 50.18 -9.78
C HIS A 633 14.94 49.52 -8.46
N THR A 634 15.08 50.30 -7.39
CA THR A 634 15.45 49.78 -6.08
C THR A 634 14.36 48.89 -5.50
N LEU A 635 13.08 49.29 -5.59
CA LEU A 635 11.94 48.48 -5.15
C LEU A 635 11.87 47.16 -5.92
N LEU A 636 11.96 47.20 -7.25
CA LEU A 636 11.92 46.01 -8.10
C LEU A 636 13.10 45.06 -7.85
N MET A 637 14.32 45.61 -7.68
CA MET A 637 15.49 44.81 -7.34
C MET A 637 15.32 44.15 -5.98
N ILE A 638 14.92 44.90 -4.95
CA ILE A 638 14.73 44.38 -3.60
C ILE A 638 13.66 43.26 -3.59
N LEU A 639 12.55 43.47 -4.29
CA LEU A 639 11.47 42.49 -4.38
C LEU A 639 11.90 41.23 -5.15
N GLY A 640 12.56 41.42 -6.31
CA GLY A 640 13.12 40.33 -7.10
C GLY A 640 14.11 39.51 -6.29
N THR A 641 15.11 40.16 -5.68
CA THR A 641 16.08 39.54 -4.78
C THR A 641 15.39 38.82 -3.62
N GLY A 642 14.35 39.41 -3.03
CA GLY A 642 13.55 38.78 -1.98
C GLY A 642 12.92 37.47 -2.43
N PHE A 643 12.31 37.42 -3.62
CA PHE A 643 11.73 36.18 -4.17
C PHE A 643 12.78 35.12 -4.49
N TYR A 644 13.89 35.49 -5.11
CA TYR A 644 14.99 34.55 -5.39
C TYR A 644 15.60 34.00 -4.09
N LEU A 645 15.78 34.84 -3.07
CA LEU A 645 16.29 34.42 -1.76
C LEU A 645 15.28 33.51 -1.05
N GLY A 646 13.99 33.87 -1.08
CA GLY A 646 12.90 33.04 -0.55
C GLY A 646 12.84 31.67 -1.23
N PHE A 647 13.04 31.63 -2.55
CA PHE A 647 13.11 30.39 -3.32
C PHE A 647 14.37 29.57 -3.03
N ALA A 648 15.53 30.21 -2.84
CA ALA A 648 16.76 29.51 -2.45
C ALA A 648 16.59 28.85 -1.07
N LEU A 649 15.96 29.55 -0.12
CA LEU A 649 15.63 29.00 1.19
C LEU A 649 14.63 27.85 1.09
N LEU A 650 13.62 27.97 0.22
CA LEU A 650 12.66 26.90 -0.09
C LEU A 650 13.40 25.66 -0.61
N SER A 651 14.28 25.83 -1.59
CA SER A 651 15.07 24.75 -2.19
C SER A 651 15.98 24.07 -1.17
N TYR A 652 16.66 24.87 -0.34
CA TYR A 652 17.47 24.37 0.78
C TYR A 652 16.63 23.57 1.79
N SER A 653 15.40 24.02 2.05
CA SER A 653 14.49 23.35 2.98
C SER A 653 14.00 22.02 2.43
N PHE A 654 13.64 21.97 1.15
CA PHE A 654 13.29 20.73 0.45
C PHE A 654 14.45 19.74 0.46
N HIS A 655 15.65 20.19 0.13
CA HIS A 655 16.85 19.34 0.14
C HIS A 655 17.14 18.79 1.54
N SER A 656 17.15 19.66 2.55
CA SER A 656 17.41 19.30 3.94
C SER A 656 16.34 18.35 4.50
N PHE A 657 15.07 18.59 4.19
CA PHE A 657 13.97 17.71 4.58
C PHE A 657 14.10 16.35 3.89
N SER A 658 14.41 16.34 2.60
CA SER A 658 14.61 15.10 1.83
C SER A 658 15.74 14.23 2.42
N LEU A 659 16.88 14.83 2.80
CA LEU A 659 17.98 14.11 3.45
C LEU A 659 17.55 13.53 4.81
N ARG A 660 16.78 14.27 5.61
CA ARG A 660 16.26 13.79 6.90
C ARG A 660 15.29 12.62 6.73
N VAL A 661 14.41 12.68 5.72
CA VAL A 661 13.48 11.59 5.42
C VAL A 661 14.24 10.31 5.07
N GLN A 662 15.32 10.42 4.27
CA GLN A 662 16.18 9.26 3.93
C GLN A 662 16.87 8.64 5.15
N GLN A 663 17.33 9.46 6.09
CA GLN A 663 17.98 8.99 7.32
C GLN A 663 17.04 8.21 8.24
N MET A 664 15.72 8.43 8.13
CA MET A 664 14.74 7.93 9.11
C MET A 664 14.08 6.59 8.76
N LYS A 665 14.55 5.88 7.72
CA LYS A 665 14.31 4.49 7.24
C LYS A 665 12.99 3.72 7.49
N SER A 666 12.06 4.13 8.35
CA SER A 666 10.74 3.52 8.56
C SER A 666 9.71 4.37 9.33
N GLN A 667 10.04 5.55 9.86
CA GLN A 667 9.17 6.26 10.82
C GLN A 667 8.43 7.51 10.32
N VAL A 668 8.63 7.92 9.06
CA VAL A 668 7.99 9.14 8.55
C VAL A 668 6.66 8.78 7.87
N ASP A 669 5.57 9.19 8.50
CA ASP A 669 4.23 9.09 7.93
C ASP A 669 4.13 9.94 6.65
N ARG A 670 3.57 9.37 5.57
CA ARG A 670 3.35 10.03 4.28
C ARG A 670 2.60 11.35 4.42
N ARG A 671 1.71 11.46 5.40
CA ARG A 671 0.97 12.70 5.73
C ARG A 671 1.90 13.87 6.02
N VAL A 672 3.05 13.62 6.66
CA VAL A 672 4.04 14.65 7.02
C VAL A 672 4.71 15.22 5.76
N ILE A 673 5.01 14.35 4.79
CA ILE A 673 5.65 14.72 3.53
C ILE A 673 4.68 15.55 2.70
N TRP A 674 3.44 15.10 2.55
CA TRP A 674 2.38 15.85 1.88
C TRP A 674 2.11 17.20 2.54
N PHE A 675 2.02 17.24 3.87
CA PHE A 675 1.84 18.47 4.61
C PHE A 675 2.98 19.46 4.35
N PHE A 676 4.24 19.02 4.39
CA PHE A 676 5.40 19.86 4.10
C PHE A 676 5.32 20.45 2.69
N THR A 677 5.13 19.59 1.68
CA THR A 677 5.08 19.96 0.27
C THR A 677 3.94 20.96 0.00
N LEU A 678 2.73 20.62 0.43
CA LEU A 678 1.54 21.43 0.19
C LEU A 678 1.66 22.80 0.86
N MET A 679 2.14 22.85 2.11
CA MET A 679 2.22 24.10 2.85
C MET A 679 3.20 25.09 2.21
N ILE A 680 4.35 24.61 1.77
CA ILE A 680 5.35 25.44 1.11
C ILE A 680 4.85 25.90 -0.26
N ALA A 681 4.34 24.98 -1.09
CA ALA A 681 3.88 25.29 -2.43
C ALA A 681 2.73 26.31 -2.41
N ALA A 682 1.72 26.07 -1.57
CA ALA A 682 0.57 26.96 -1.47
C ALA A 682 0.95 28.33 -0.88
N SER A 683 1.81 28.39 0.14
CA SER A 683 2.27 29.68 0.69
C SER A 683 3.07 30.48 -0.34
N PHE A 684 3.95 29.82 -1.10
CA PHE A 684 4.72 30.48 -2.15
C PHE A 684 3.80 31.06 -3.24
N VAL A 685 2.83 30.29 -3.73
CA VAL A 685 1.86 30.74 -4.73
C VAL A 685 1.00 31.89 -4.19
N GLN A 686 0.52 31.81 -2.95
CA GLN A 686 -0.27 32.87 -2.32
C GLN A 686 0.51 34.18 -2.21
N VAL A 687 1.75 34.13 -1.69
CA VAL A 687 2.63 35.30 -1.57
C VAL A 687 2.96 35.86 -2.96
N PHE A 688 3.26 34.99 -3.92
CA PHE A 688 3.53 35.38 -5.30
C PHE A 688 2.36 36.13 -5.93
N LEU A 689 1.17 35.54 -5.91
CA LEU A 689 -0.06 36.13 -6.45
C LEU A 689 -0.38 37.45 -5.76
N TRP A 690 -0.23 37.51 -4.45
CA TRP A 690 -0.53 38.70 -3.68
C TRP A 690 0.42 39.84 -4.02
N VAL A 691 1.73 39.61 -3.94
CA VAL A 691 2.71 40.67 -4.22
C VAL A 691 2.54 41.20 -5.64
N HIS A 692 2.28 40.33 -6.62
CA HIS A 692 1.99 40.75 -7.99
C HIS A 692 0.66 41.52 -8.11
N SER A 693 -0.40 41.07 -7.44
CA SER A 693 -1.70 41.74 -7.45
C SER A 693 -1.64 43.11 -6.77
N HIS A 694 -0.93 43.22 -5.65
CA HIS A 694 -0.77 44.46 -4.90
C HIS A 694 0.11 45.45 -5.65
N LEU A 695 1.22 45.00 -6.24
CA LEU A 695 1.98 45.83 -7.17
C LEU A 695 1.06 46.29 -8.30
N ARG A 696 0.22 45.39 -8.86
CA ARG A 696 -0.72 45.74 -9.92
C ARG A 696 -1.70 46.84 -9.54
N SER A 697 -2.19 46.85 -8.30
CA SER A 697 -3.16 47.87 -7.86
C SER A 697 -2.50 49.23 -7.59
N ILE A 698 -1.24 49.24 -7.15
CA ILE A 698 -0.50 50.49 -6.88
C ILE A 698 -0.02 51.14 -8.19
N SER A 699 0.13 50.36 -9.26
CA SER A 699 0.88 50.74 -10.44
C SER A 699 0.00 50.88 -11.69
N GLU A 700 -0.99 51.77 -11.64
CA GLU A 700 -1.60 52.25 -12.90
C GLU A 700 -0.56 52.92 -13.85
N PHE A 701 0.67 53.16 -13.37
CA PHE A 701 1.75 53.88 -14.08
C PHE A 701 3.11 53.15 -14.24
N TYR A 702 3.35 51.94 -13.70
CA TYR A 702 4.69 51.29 -13.75
C TYR A 702 4.75 49.95 -14.51
N THR A 703 5.84 49.75 -15.26
CA THR A 703 6.25 48.50 -15.91
C THR A 703 6.61 47.45 -14.85
N TYR A 704 5.81 46.41 -14.73
CA TYR A 704 5.95 45.31 -13.77
C TYR A 704 7.11 44.37 -14.09
N PRO A 705 7.69 43.65 -13.12
CA PRO A 705 8.43 42.45 -13.44
C PRO A 705 7.43 41.48 -14.05
N GLU A 706 7.63 41.20 -15.34
CA GLU A 706 6.68 40.42 -16.10
C GLU A 706 6.61 39.00 -15.54
N ILE A 707 5.41 38.42 -15.58
CA ILE A 707 5.08 37.12 -14.96
C ILE A 707 6.07 36.01 -15.38
N TYR A 708 6.61 36.09 -16.61
CA TYR A 708 7.58 35.15 -17.14
C TYR A 708 8.91 35.09 -16.37
N THR A 709 9.30 36.15 -15.65
CA THR A 709 10.58 36.20 -14.91
C THR A 709 10.63 35.17 -13.78
N TYR A 710 9.47 34.73 -13.30
CA TYR A 710 9.33 33.75 -12.22
C TYR A 710 9.02 32.34 -12.71
N ALA A 711 8.74 32.17 -14.01
CA ALA A 711 8.44 30.87 -14.59
C ALA A 711 9.56 29.83 -14.32
N PRO A 712 10.87 30.14 -14.45
CA PRO A 712 11.93 29.17 -14.14
C PRO A 712 11.89 28.66 -12.69
N LEU A 713 11.57 29.55 -11.74
CA LEU A 713 11.45 29.19 -10.33
C LEU A 713 10.30 28.20 -10.12
N LEU A 714 9.17 28.42 -10.79
CA LEU A 714 8.01 27.55 -10.68
C LEU A 714 8.27 26.15 -11.30
N VAL A 715 9.03 26.08 -12.42
CA VAL A 715 9.50 24.79 -12.98
C VAL A 715 10.38 24.05 -11.96
N VAL A 716 11.36 24.73 -11.37
CA VAL A 716 12.27 24.11 -10.40
C VAL A 716 11.53 23.69 -9.13
N ALA A 717 10.57 24.48 -8.63
CA ALA A 717 9.71 24.07 -7.52
C ALA A 717 8.92 22.79 -7.85
N GLY A 718 8.29 22.73 -9.03
CA GLY A 718 7.59 21.53 -9.48
C GLY A 718 8.51 20.32 -9.55
N GLY A 719 9.73 20.50 -10.06
CA GLY A 719 10.75 19.45 -10.08
C GLY A 719 11.17 18.97 -8.69
N LEU A 720 11.39 19.89 -7.74
CA LEU A 720 11.72 19.56 -6.34
C LEU A 720 10.60 18.78 -5.65
N ILE A 721 9.35 19.14 -5.92
CA ILE A 721 8.17 18.43 -5.40
C ILE A 721 8.14 17.00 -5.92
N LEU A 722 8.28 16.81 -7.23
CA LEU A 722 8.31 15.47 -7.83
C LEU A 722 9.48 14.63 -7.29
N MET A 723 10.65 15.23 -7.09
CA MET A 723 11.81 14.52 -6.49
C MET A 723 11.54 14.10 -5.05
N LEU A 724 10.86 14.93 -4.24
CA LEU A 724 10.55 14.61 -2.86
C LEU A 724 9.49 13.50 -2.76
N GLU A 725 8.41 13.61 -3.52
CA GLU A 725 7.35 12.60 -3.58
C GLU A 725 7.89 11.27 -4.03
N ARG A 726 8.75 11.27 -5.05
CA ARG A 726 9.37 10.05 -5.53
C ARG A 726 10.27 9.40 -4.47
N ARG A 727 11.15 10.17 -3.82
CA ARG A 727 11.98 9.64 -2.72
C ARG A 727 11.13 9.08 -1.59
N SER A 728 9.95 9.65 -1.35
CA SER A 728 9.00 9.12 -0.38
C SER A 728 8.34 7.83 -0.86
N GLY A 729 7.96 7.76 -2.14
CA GLY A 729 7.42 6.57 -2.77
C GLY A 729 8.40 5.41 -2.69
N GLU A 730 9.67 5.60 -3.10
CA GLU A 730 10.72 4.56 -3.02
C GLU A 730 10.89 3.98 -1.60
N LEU A 731 10.71 4.79 -0.56
CA LEU A 731 10.78 4.33 0.84
C LEU A 731 9.53 3.57 1.27
N ILE A 732 8.35 3.97 0.78
CA ILE A 732 7.06 3.35 1.12
C ILE A 732 6.84 2.06 0.31
N THR A 733 7.19 2.03 -0.97
CA THR A 733 7.05 0.85 -1.84
C THR A 733 7.99 -0.29 -1.42
N ARG A 734 9.13 0.03 -0.76
CA ARG A 734 9.94 -0.99 -0.07
C ARG A 734 9.24 -1.63 1.13
N LEU A 735 8.18 -1.03 1.65
CA LEU A 735 7.43 -1.48 2.83
C LEU A 735 6.02 -1.98 2.50
N LYS A 736 5.41 -1.57 1.37
CA LYS A 736 4.09 -2.00 0.91
C LYS A 736 4.12 -2.24 -0.60
N SER A 737 3.63 -3.40 -1.05
CA SER A 737 3.63 -3.86 -2.45
C SER A 737 2.74 -3.07 -3.42
N GLU A 738 2.10 -1.99 -2.97
CA GLU A 738 1.26 -1.14 -3.81
C GLU A 738 2.07 0.02 -4.40
N GLN A 739 2.17 0.02 -5.73
CA GLN A 739 2.75 1.10 -6.50
C GLN A 739 1.70 2.20 -6.67
N GLU A 740 1.58 3.06 -5.66
CA GLU A 740 0.68 4.22 -5.75
C GLU A 740 1.27 5.37 -6.58
N ASP A 741 0.41 6.08 -7.32
CA ASP A 741 0.80 7.18 -8.22
C ASP A 741 1.30 8.44 -7.47
N GLU A 742 2.31 9.10 -8.04
CA GLU A 742 2.82 10.41 -7.60
C GLU A 742 1.76 11.52 -7.73
N SER A 743 1.90 12.62 -7.00
CA SER A 743 0.91 13.68 -7.04
C SER A 743 0.92 14.47 -8.35
N PHE A 744 -0.27 14.89 -8.75
CA PHE A 744 -0.47 15.80 -9.88
C PHE A 744 0.14 17.20 -9.65
N VAL A 745 0.47 17.58 -8.40
CA VAL A 745 0.83 18.95 -8.02
C VAL A 745 2.14 19.39 -8.67
N GLY A 746 3.16 18.53 -8.65
CA GLY A 746 4.47 18.85 -9.23
C GLY A 746 4.38 19.07 -10.74
N TYR A 747 3.63 18.24 -11.45
CA TYR A 747 3.39 18.39 -12.88
C TYR A 747 2.57 19.63 -13.21
N ALA A 748 1.50 19.90 -12.45
CA ALA A 748 0.67 21.08 -12.63
C ALA A 748 1.47 22.38 -12.53
N LEU A 749 2.38 22.46 -11.56
CA LEU A 749 3.25 23.64 -11.39
C LEU A 749 4.17 23.85 -12.60
N ILE A 750 4.73 22.78 -13.17
CA ILE A 750 5.58 22.91 -14.36
C ILE A 750 4.76 23.35 -15.58
N VAL A 751 3.55 22.82 -15.76
CA VAL A 751 2.65 23.24 -16.86
C VAL A 751 2.29 24.72 -16.71
N VAL A 752 1.89 25.16 -15.52
CA VAL A 752 1.60 26.58 -15.24
C VAL A 752 2.82 27.45 -15.54
N ALA A 753 4.02 27.00 -15.15
CA ALA A 753 5.26 27.71 -15.41
C ALA A 753 5.55 27.86 -16.91
N LEU A 754 5.36 26.79 -17.68
CA LEU A 754 5.50 26.82 -19.13
C LEU A 754 4.52 27.82 -19.75
N VAL A 755 3.25 27.80 -19.32
CA VAL A 755 2.23 28.79 -19.74
C VAL A 755 2.67 30.23 -19.44
N MET A 756 3.17 30.48 -18.21
CA MET A 756 3.68 31.79 -17.79
C MET A 756 4.87 32.27 -18.64
N SER A 757 5.67 31.35 -19.18
CA SER A 757 6.87 31.68 -19.95
C SER A 757 6.61 32.08 -21.41
N PHE A 758 5.45 31.72 -21.97
CA PHE A 758 5.14 31.93 -23.41
C PHE A 758 5.33 33.36 -23.94
N PRO A 759 4.98 34.42 -23.21
CA PRO A 759 5.10 35.79 -23.71
C PRO A 759 6.54 36.21 -24.02
N ASN A 760 7.55 35.57 -23.40
CA ASN A 760 8.96 35.93 -23.56
C ASN A 760 9.76 34.76 -24.13
N SER A 761 10.37 34.97 -25.30
CA SER A 761 11.11 33.94 -26.04
C SER A 761 12.28 33.35 -25.22
N THR A 762 13.06 34.17 -24.54
CA THR A 762 14.19 33.72 -23.70
C THR A 762 13.71 32.88 -22.51
N SER A 763 12.70 33.36 -21.78
CA SER A 763 12.15 32.67 -20.60
C SER A 763 11.48 31.36 -20.99
N ARG A 764 10.78 31.32 -22.13
CA ARG A 764 10.20 30.10 -22.71
C ARG A 764 11.25 29.04 -22.97
N ILE A 765 12.36 29.40 -23.62
CA ILE A 765 13.47 28.49 -23.90
C ILE A 765 14.05 27.93 -22.60
N ILE A 766 14.35 28.80 -21.62
CA ILE A 766 14.89 28.39 -20.32
C ILE A 766 13.92 27.43 -19.61
N CYS A 767 12.63 27.75 -19.55
CA CYS A 767 11.64 26.90 -18.88
C CYS A 767 11.47 25.54 -19.56
N LEU A 768 11.49 25.49 -20.90
CA LEU A 768 11.41 24.24 -21.66
C LEU A 768 12.62 23.34 -21.42
N PHE A 769 13.84 23.90 -21.37
CA PHE A 769 15.04 23.12 -21.04
C PHE A 769 15.01 22.59 -19.60
N ILE A 770 14.66 23.43 -18.62
CA ILE A 770 14.56 22.98 -17.22
C ILE A 770 13.46 21.93 -17.09
N ALA A 771 12.30 22.12 -17.72
CA ALA A 771 11.20 21.16 -17.68
C ALA A 771 11.60 19.83 -18.34
N SER A 772 12.25 19.88 -19.50
CA SER A 772 12.79 18.68 -20.17
C SER A 772 13.79 17.95 -19.27
N TYR A 773 14.71 18.67 -18.61
CA TYR A 773 15.65 18.07 -17.67
C TYR A 773 14.95 17.42 -16.46
N VAL A 774 13.94 18.07 -15.89
CA VAL A 774 13.13 17.48 -14.80
C VAL A 774 12.43 16.21 -15.29
N TRP A 775 11.85 16.22 -16.49
CA TRP A 775 11.20 15.03 -17.07
C TRP A 775 12.20 13.92 -17.43
N PHE A 776 13.41 14.26 -17.84
CA PHE A 776 14.48 13.30 -18.09
C PHE A 776 14.88 12.56 -16.81
N LEU A 777 15.03 13.30 -15.70
CA LEU A 777 15.28 12.69 -14.39
C LEU A 777 14.12 11.76 -13.96
N GLN A 778 12.89 12.07 -14.39
CA GLN A 778 11.74 11.18 -14.18
C GLN A 778 11.77 9.96 -15.10
N SER A 779 12.14 10.12 -16.36
CA SER A 779 12.18 9.03 -17.34
C SER A 779 13.25 7.99 -17.00
N LEU A 780 14.45 8.44 -16.61
CA LEU A 780 15.57 7.58 -16.22
C LEU A 780 15.22 6.59 -15.12
N HIS A 781 14.30 6.98 -14.24
CA HIS A 781 13.95 6.16 -13.09
C HIS A 781 12.69 5.34 -13.29
N ARG A 782 11.66 5.90 -13.92
CA ARG A 782 10.40 5.19 -14.13
C ARG A 782 10.51 4.11 -15.20
N GLN A 783 11.49 4.19 -16.10
CA GLN A 783 11.69 3.27 -17.22
C GLN A 783 10.45 3.09 -18.12
N ARG A 784 9.45 3.99 -18.02
CA ARG A 784 8.26 3.98 -18.88
C ARG A 784 8.49 4.88 -20.09
N HIS A 785 8.21 4.36 -21.28
CA HIS A 785 8.42 5.06 -22.55
C HIS A 785 7.74 6.44 -22.62
N VAL A 786 6.59 6.62 -21.98
CA VAL A 786 5.84 7.89 -21.97
C VAL A 786 6.69 9.07 -21.48
N HIS A 787 7.47 8.90 -20.42
CA HIS A 787 8.29 9.98 -19.87
C HIS A 787 9.49 10.32 -20.78
N TYR A 788 10.02 9.34 -21.49
CA TYR A 788 11.05 9.58 -22.51
C TYR A 788 10.50 10.40 -23.68
N TYR A 789 9.31 10.06 -24.18
CA TYR A 789 8.67 10.84 -25.25
C TYR A 789 8.34 12.27 -24.84
N ILE A 790 7.87 12.49 -23.61
CA ILE A 790 7.64 13.86 -23.11
C ILE A 790 8.97 14.63 -23.00
N THR A 791 10.02 13.99 -22.51
CA THR A 791 11.37 14.60 -22.40
C THR A 791 11.87 15.07 -23.76
N ILE A 792 11.83 14.19 -24.76
CA ILE A 792 12.27 14.47 -26.13
C ILE A 792 11.39 15.56 -26.73
N SER A 793 10.07 15.49 -26.58
CA SER A 793 9.15 16.50 -27.09
C SER A 793 9.45 17.89 -26.53
N LEU A 794 9.62 18.02 -25.21
CA LEU A 794 9.96 19.30 -24.57
C LEU A 794 11.32 19.82 -25.03
N LEU A 795 12.30 18.93 -25.21
CA LEU A 795 13.63 19.29 -25.69
C LEU A 795 13.59 19.79 -27.14
N SER A 796 12.87 19.09 -28.01
CA SER A 796 12.71 19.49 -29.41
C SER A 796 11.98 20.84 -29.52
N ILE A 797 10.92 21.05 -28.73
CA ILE A 797 10.23 22.36 -28.67
C ILE A 797 11.16 23.45 -28.15
N ALA A 798 12.06 23.15 -27.20
CA ALA A 798 13.07 24.10 -26.73
C ALA A 798 14.04 24.51 -27.85
N PHE A 799 14.57 23.54 -28.60
CA PHE A 799 15.46 23.80 -29.73
C PHE A 799 14.76 24.57 -30.86
N PHE A 800 13.53 24.21 -31.23
CA PHE A 800 12.74 24.99 -32.18
C PHE A 800 12.49 26.42 -31.70
N SER A 801 12.27 26.62 -30.39
CA SER A 801 12.07 27.95 -29.82
C SER A 801 13.30 28.84 -29.94
N ILE A 802 14.52 28.29 -29.98
CA ILE A 802 15.76 29.05 -30.23
C ILE A 802 15.75 29.67 -31.64
N GLY A 803 15.28 28.92 -32.64
CA GLY A 803 15.15 29.42 -34.00
C GLY A 803 14.17 30.59 -34.16
N GLY A 804 13.27 30.76 -33.20
CA GLY A 804 12.32 31.88 -33.12
C GLY A 804 12.81 33.10 -32.34
N LEU A 805 14.07 33.14 -31.90
CA LEU A 805 14.64 34.33 -31.25
C LEU A 805 14.87 35.47 -32.25
N GLU A 806 14.52 36.69 -31.85
CA GLU A 806 14.88 37.89 -32.61
C GLU A 806 16.41 37.99 -32.71
N GLY A 807 16.94 37.96 -33.94
CA GLY A 807 18.39 37.97 -34.20
C GLY A 807 19.03 36.59 -34.39
N PHE A 808 18.27 35.48 -34.36
CA PHE A 808 18.82 34.18 -34.71
C PHE A 808 19.19 34.11 -36.21
N ASN A 809 20.42 33.68 -36.50
CA ASN A 809 20.92 33.61 -37.88
C ASN A 809 20.22 32.47 -38.65
N GLN A 810 19.44 32.84 -39.67
CA GLN A 810 18.64 31.92 -40.49
C GLN A 810 19.47 30.84 -41.21
N VAL A 811 20.78 31.03 -41.35
CA VAL A 811 21.68 30.03 -41.95
C VAL A 811 21.74 28.73 -41.13
N TYR A 812 21.52 28.80 -39.81
CA TYR A 812 21.57 27.61 -38.92
C TYR A 812 20.21 26.92 -38.72
N LEU A 813 19.14 27.46 -39.28
CA LEU A 813 17.78 26.91 -39.15
C LEU A 813 17.65 25.47 -39.69
N PRO A 814 18.27 25.11 -40.84
CA PRO A 814 18.31 23.73 -41.32
C PRO A 814 19.07 22.79 -40.37
N SER A 815 20.19 23.25 -39.79
CA SER A 815 20.97 22.46 -38.83
C SER A 815 20.20 22.17 -37.55
N LEU A 816 19.42 23.14 -37.06
CA LEU A 816 18.47 22.94 -35.96
C LEU A 816 17.39 21.92 -36.30
N GLY A 817 16.79 22.02 -37.50
CA GLY A 817 15.79 21.07 -37.97
C GLY A 817 16.32 19.63 -38.03
N VAL A 818 17.55 19.45 -38.53
CA VAL A 818 18.22 18.15 -38.56
C VAL A 818 18.48 17.62 -37.15
N LEU A 819 18.99 18.44 -36.24
CA LEU A 819 19.22 18.05 -34.83
C LEU A 819 17.95 17.56 -34.14
N THR A 820 16.79 18.17 -34.45
CA THR A 820 15.50 17.80 -33.88
C THR A 820 14.80 16.63 -34.59
N SER A 821 15.22 16.26 -35.82
CA SER A 821 14.61 15.14 -36.56
C SER A 821 15.25 13.78 -36.26
N TYR A 822 16.44 13.79 -35.63
CA TYR A 822 17.14 12.57 -35.21
C TYR A 822 16.83 12.15 -33.75
N SER A 823 16.09 12.97 -33.01
CA SER A 823 15.60 12.71 -31.64
C SER A 823 14.18 12.17 -31.66
#